data_AF-A0AAT9KZG4-F1
#
_entry.id   AF-A0AAT9KZG4-F1
#
_cell.length_a   1.000
_cell.length_b   1.000
_cell.length_c   1.000
_cell.angle_alpha   90.00
_cell.angle_beta   90.00
_cell.angle_gamma   90.00
#
_symmetry.space_group_name_H-M   'P 1'
#
loop_
_entity.id
_entity.type
_entity.pdbx_description
1 polymer ?
#
loop_
_entity_poly.entity_id
_entity_poly.type
_entity_poly.pdbx_seq_one_letter_code
_entity_poly.pdbx_strand_id
1 'polypeptide(L)'
;MEKELIGSGGTGAAARIALPGTDGVTGPAGGTGTNMSAAVTGTSMPAGGTGINTPAAVTGAHASTASAGVTGTFRAAPGSARTDGVAPASGLTATGPTAAAGSPGTPRTNGAGRTNGAGGPHTAAGTTSSAAGTGPWWLPGVVGELPMGEPDWVSFVRDVIADAPPEAVVAELDYPGLTGFALVVAPFAERAAGRLLTSPSNNAVRAGTAVGLAPVLEDFRSHLTRRLARLAARTLVLELHKARRAGRLAGDGPEERFRDFLRLTAGRDGLAAFLTAYPVLARILARTSLAAADALTEMLGRLADDRELLDASGVLGDGAPGTPAAGRGPRALTGVEAGAGDSHRGGRSVMILRFTDGSRLVYKPRPLAAHRHFNTLVEWFGSLPGAPSLRALRVLDRGDYGWVEFVEERPCSSTAETHLFYRRQGALLALLHLLDGTDLHQENLIACGPHPVLVDVETLFHPPLSQAHSTDPAARALHDSVHRVGLLPQLLVGDSAALDVSAIGGGRAAASPIETADWADAGRDTMRLVRRSARFTESANRPRLQGVPADPSAYTDSLCEGFRAGYTSISDYRDELLGRRGLLTDFAQDEVRVVPRPTWTYTTLLDESTHPDLMRDAAERHQVLSLLRTPTLGVPALPGLEDEEIEELWAGDVPVFLTRPGSTDLWSGTGRAVPVAPGPTGLARVEEKVRAMDTVDRQDQERIIRAAMVSTSSKPPHRAEGGARARTAATAPEPEQLLSAARSVGDQLVSLAYRHKERTNWIGLELLGERYWRLAPMAADLASGYTGPALFLAQLAALTGAERYAETAREALAPVPGLLDALHGRVDDLTVLGSGAFAGLGGIAYALAEVGSLLGDRAVLDLAGPATRLACAASAAEDGYGVRGGAAGGLVSLLAVHRTTGRAEAWRGAERCAERISVAPLPEAGGFAEGVAGIGWALLRFAVAGGGEQYRTAGLRALRRAAVEVTGGRAWCEGAAGVALAIADSPDALADPDLSGWLAEQAGELADSAPLADDSLCHGELGLLELLGHGALTGDRTPWVRRAGTLLAAADREGPRCGTPGHVPHPGLLTGLSGVGHGLLRAGFPDRIGSALLLNPSAGAA
;
A
#
# COMPACT_ATOMS: atom_id res chain seq x y z
N MET A 1 -4.69 37.76 -39.12
CA MET A 1 -5.03 38.53 -40.34
C MET A 1 -4.76 37.59 -41.50
N GLU A 2 -5.72 37.37 -42.40
CA GLU A 2 -5.69 36.35 -43.48
C GLU A 2 -5.60 34.88 -42.98
N LYS A 3 -6.25 33.87 -43.59
CA LYS A 3 -7.28 33.80 -44.64
C LYS A 3 -8.06 32.47 -44.51
N GLU A 4 -9.25 32.37 -45.10
CA GLU A 4 -10.15 31.19 -45.00
C GLU A 4 -9.93 30.17 -46.13
N LEU A 5 -10.40 28.91 -45.96
CA LEU A 5 -11.61 28.40 -46.67
C LEU A 5 -12.01 26.94 -46.28
N ILE A 6 -13.25 26.79 -45.80
CA ILE A 6 -14.29 25.75 -46.09
C ILE A 6 -13.87 24.26 -46.32
N GLY A 7 -14.49 23.29 -45.60
CA GLY A 7 -14.27 21.85 -45.88
C GLY A 7 -15.14 20.72 -45.27
N SER A 8 -16.23 20.98 -44.53
CA SER A 8 -17.31 20.03 -44.14
C SER A 8 -17.03 18.57 -43.66
N GLY A 9 -17.45 18.25 -42.43
CA GLY A 9 -18.19 17.00 -42.12
C GLY A 9 -17.49 15.88 -41.33
N GLY A 10 -18.18 15.32 -40.32
CA GLY A 10 -17.80 14.09 -39.60
C GLY A 10 -17.68 14.25 -38.08
N THR A 11 -18.71 13.85 -37.33
CA THR A 11 -18.73 13.89 -35.85
C THR A 11 -18.31 12.55 -35.25
N GLY A 12 -17.37 12.55 -34.30
CA GLY A 12 -16.94 11.34 -33.58
C GLY A 12 -15.62 11.51 -32.84
N ALA A 13 -15.58 12.35 -31.80
CA ALA A 13 -14.37 12.61 -31.01
C ALA A 13 -14.51 12.03 -29.59
N ALA A 14 -13.68 11.04 -29.27
CA ALA A 14 -13.53 10.54 -27.89
C ALA A 14 -12.78 11.57 -27.02
N ALA A 15 -13.16 11.67 -25.75
CA ALA A 15 -12.51 12.59 -24.80
C ALA A 15 -11.08 12.14 -24.49
N ARG A 16 -10.08 12.86 -25.02
CA ARG A 16 -8.69 12.74 -24.59
C ARG A 16 -8.48 13.60 -23.34
N ILE A 17 -8.10 12.97 -22.23
CA ILE A 17 -7.58 13.66 -21.05
C ILE A 17 -6.24 14.30 -21.43
N ALA A 18 -6.06 15.59 -21.12
CA ALA A 18 -4.88 16.34 -21.50
C ALA A 18 -3.91 16.47 -20.31
N LEU A 19 -2.63 16.18 -20.56
CA LEU A 19 -1.53 16.46 -19.63
C LEU A 19 -1.10 17.94 -19.77
N PRO A 20 -0.65 18.62 -18.70
CA PRO A 20 -0.22 20.02 -18.79
C PRO A 20 1.16 20.15 -19.42
N GLY A 21 1.31 21.03 -20.41
CA GLY A 21 2.62 21.48 -20.89
C GLY A 21 3.20 22.59 -20.00
N THR A 22 4.54 22.67 -19.94
CA THR A 22 5.26 23.68 -19.16
C THR A 22 5.67 24.88 -20.01
N ASP A 23 4.99 26.01 -19.86
CA ASP A 23 5.42 27.31 -20.39
C ASP A 23 6.05 28.17 -19.28
N GLY A 24 7.20 28.79 -19.58
CA GLY A 24 7.96 29.62 -18.64
C GLY A 24 7.72 31.13 -18.79
N VAL A 25 7.85 31.88 -17.69
CA VAL A 25 7.74 33.36 -17.67
C VAL A 25 8.87 33.96 -16.81
N THR A 26 9.40 35.12 -17.21
CA THR A 26 10.71 35.65 -16.74
C THR A 26 10.65 36.95 -15.93
N GLY A 27 11.14 36.92 -14.68
CA GLY A 27 11.68 38.07 -13.92
C GLY A 27 10.69 39.15 -13.43
N PRO A 28 11.17 40.27 -12.84
CA PRO A 28 12.54 40.59 -12.42
C PRO A 28 12.67 41.09 -10.95
N ALA A 29 13.89 41.52 -10.57
CA ALA A 29 14.35 41.78 -9.20
C ALA A 29 13.95 43.11 -8.51
N GLY A 30 14.14 43.17 -7.18
CA GLY A 30 14.49 44.41 -6.45
C GLY A 30 13.81 44.61 -5.06
N GLY A 31 14.58 44.99 -4.02
CA GLY A 31 14.00 45.47 -2.74
C GLY A 31 14.82 45.21 -1.46
N THR A 32 15.76 46.10 -1.14
CA THR A 32 16.58 46.07 0.11
C THR A 32 15.82 46.48 1.38
N GLY A 33 16.14 45.90 2.54
CA GLY A 33 15.71 46.43 3.86
C GLY A 33 16.25 45.67 5.08
N THR A 34 17.09 46.30 5.90
CA THR A 34 17.77 45.70 7.08
C THR A 34 17.10 46.04 8.42
N ASN A 35 17.12 45.11 9.38
CA ASN A 35 17.58 45.42 10.76
C ASN A 35 17.88 44.18 11.63
N MET A 36 18.41 44.40 12.85
CA MET A 36 19.25 43.44 13.59
C MET A 36 18.60 42.65 14.76
N SER A 37 19.18 41.47 15.01
CA SER A 37 19.57 40.91 16.32
C SER A 37 18.52 40.55 17.39
N ALA A 38 18.33 39.25 17.59
CA ALA A 38 18.70 38.56 18.86
C ALA A 38 18.97 37.07 18.56
N ALA A 39 19.81 36.38 19.37
CA ALA A 39 20.30 35.04 19.05
C ALA A 39 19.82 33.95 20.04
N VAL A 40 19.41 32.81 19.49
CA VAL A 40 19.34 31.50 20.16
C VAL A 40 19.84 30.45 19.17
N THR A 41 20.62 29.48 19.65
CA THR A 41 21.26 28.45 18.82
C THR A 41 20.26 27.39 18.32
N GLY A 42 20.18 27.19 17.01
CA GLY A 42 19.44 26.08 16.38
C GLY A 42 20.16 25.58 15.12
N THR A 43 20.35 24.28 15.00
CA THR A 43 21.09 23.66 13.89
C THR A 43 20.25 23.64 12.63
N SER A 44 20.68 24.36 11.59
CA SER A 44 19.91 24.55 10.35
C SER A 44 20.01 23.34 9.40
N MET A 45 18.86 22.77 9.05
CA MET A 45 18.72 21.93 7.85
C MET A 45 19.00 22.78 6.59
N PRO A 46 19.78 22.31 5.61
CA PRO A 46 19.79 22.92 4.28
C PRO A 46 18.48 22.61 3.55
N ALA A 47 17.92 23.58 2.84
CA ALA A 47 16.72 23.37 2.03
C ALA A 47 17.08 22.62 0.73
N GLY A 48 16.65 21.37 0.62
CA GLY A 48 16.91 20.54 -0.55
C GLY A 48 16.07 20.96 -1.76
N GLY A 49 16.74 21.37 -2.84
CA GLY A 49 16.17 21.45 -4.17
C GLY A 49 16.85 20.44 -5.08
N THR A 50 16.15 19.38 -5.47
CA THR A 50 16.60 18.40 -6.49
C THR A 50 15.40 17.60 -6.96
N GLY A 51 15.28 17.40 -8.27
CA GLY A 51 14.30 16.46 -8.83
C GLY A 51 14.81 15.04 -8.62
N ILE A 52 14.11 14.24 -7.81
CA ILE A 52 14.43 12.82 -7.59
C ILE A 52 13.50 12.00 -8.47
N ASN A 53 14.02 11.44 -9.56
CA ASN A 53 13.32 10.37 -10.28
C ASN A 53 13.27 9.14 -9.38
N THR A 54 12.10 8.88 -8.79
CA THR A 54 11.84 7.64 -8.05
C THR A 54 11.62 6.49 -9.03
N PRO A 55 12.36 5.37 -8.93
CA PRO A 55 11.91 4.14 -9.56
C PRO A 55 10.62 3.73 -8.84
N ALA A 56 9.48 3.79 -9.54
CA ALA A 56 8.20 3.39 -8.98
C ALA A 56 8.29 1.92 -8.57
N ALA A 57 8.02 1.64 -7.30
CA ALA A 57 8.10 0.29 -6.74
C ALA A 57 6.92 -0.54 -7.28
N VAL A 58 7.08 -1.14 -8.46
CA VAL A 58 6.08 -2.00 -9.12
C VAL A 58 5.81 -3.21 -8.23
N THR A 59 4.83 -3.05 -7.33
CA THR A 59 4.18 -4.16 -6.63
C THR A 59 3.71 -5.14 -7.69
N GLY A 60 4.09 -6.41 -7.54
CA GLY A 60 4.14 -7.34 -8.65
C GLY A 60 2.90 -7.34 -9.52
N ALA A 61 3.09 -7.02 -10.81
CA ALA A 61 2.10 -7.32 -11.84
C ALA A 61 1.96 -8.84 -11.95
N HIS A 62 1.09 -9.42 -11.12
CA HIS A 62 0.85 -10.85 -11.02
C HIS A 62 0.25 -11.35 -12.34
N ALA A 63 1.13 -11.82 -13.24
CA ALA A 63 0.76 -12.47 -14.48
C ALA A 63 0.10 -13.84 -14.18
N SER A 64 -1.22 -13.81 -13.93
CA SER A 64 -2.04 -15.01 -13.79
C SER A 64 -2.15 -15.71 -15.14
N THR A 65 -1.36 -16.77 -15.32
CA THR A 65 -1.27 -17.54 -16.56
C THR A 65 -2.53 -18.38 -16.80
N ALA A 66 -3.53 -17.78 -17.44
CA ALA A 66 -4.81 -18.42 -17.77
C ALA A 66 -5.19 -18.24 -19.26
N SER A 67 -4.60 -19.05 -20.15
CA SER A 67 -5.01 -19.14 -21.56
C SER A 67 -4.89 -20.56 -22.13
N ALA A 68 -5.92 -21.38 -21.90
CA ALA A 68 -6.06 -22.70 -22.52
C ALA A 68 -6.52 -22.57 -23.99
N GLY A 69 -5.60 -22.21 -24.89
CA GLY A 69 -5.88 -22.08 -26.33
C GLY A 69 -6.04 -23.44 -27.04
N VAL A 70 -7.28 -23.93 -27.16
CA VAL A 70 -7.57 -25.20 -27.84
C VAL A 70 -7.64 -25.04 -29.36
N THR A 71 -6.57 -25.40 -30.06
CA THR A 71 -6.55 -25.61 -31.52
C THR A 71 -5.82 -26.91 -31.88
N GLY A 72 -6.57 -28.01 -32.05
CA GLY A 72 -6.03 -29.34 -32.29
C GLY A 72 -6.92 -30.19 -33.20
N THR A 73 -6.98 -29.84 -34.49
CA THR A 73 -7.74 -30.61 -35.49
C THR A 73 -7.03 -31.92 -35.84
N PHE A 74 -7.62 -33.06 -35.48
CA PHE A 74 -7.27 -34.35 -36.07
C PHE A 74 -8.50 -35.13 -36.53
N ARG A 75 -8.30 -35.97 -37.54
CA ARG A 75 -9.34 -36.66 -38.31
C ARG A 75 -8.94 -38.13 -38.49
N ALA A 76 -9.95 -38.98 -38.67
CA ALA A 76 -9.90 -40.42 -38.92
C ALA A 76 -9.98 -41.34 -37.69
N ALA A 77 -10.85 -42.34 -37.83
CA ALA A 77 -11.08 -43.51 -36.98
C ALA A 77 -10.57 -44.75 -37.79
N PRO A 78 -10.92 -46.03 -37.53
CA PRO A 78 -11.81 -46.60 -36.49
C PRO A 78 -11.25 -47.81 -35.71
N GLY A 79 -11.98 -48.24 -34.68
CA GLY A 79 -11.71 -49.47 -33.92
C GLY A 79 -12.95 -50.04 -33.21
N SER A 80 -13.25 -51.31 -33.51
CA SER A 80 -14.32 -52.17 -32.96
C SER A 80 -14.19 -52.47 -31.45
N ALA A 81 -15.22 -52.93 -30.70
CA ALA A 81 -16.69 -53.00 -30.85
C ALA A 81 -17.32 -53.67 -29.59
N ARG A 82 -18.67 -53.76 -29.53
CA ARG A 82 -19.50 -54.72 -28.73
C ARG A 82 -19.54 -54.57 -27.19
N THR A 83 -20.65 -54.81 -26.47
CA THR A 83 -22.12 -54.84 -26.75
C THR A 83 -22.87 -54.88 -25.38
N ASP A 84 -24.17 -54.56 -25.39
CA ASP A 84 -25.22 -54.90 -24.39
C ASP A 84 -25.12 -54.32 -22.95
N GLY A 85 -26.22 -53.88 -22.31
CA GLY A 85 -27.59 -53.71 -22.81
C GLY A 85 -28.65 -53.41 -21.72
N VAL A 86 -29.91 -53.33 -22.16
CA VAL A 86 -31.18 -53.32 -21.37
C VAL A 86 -31.65 -52.01 -20.72
N ALA A 87 -32.88 -51.62 -21.10
CA ALA A 87 -33.86 -50.73 -20.46
C ALA A 87 -35.26 -51.43 -20.61
N PRO A 88 -36.47 -50.84 -20.44
CA PRO A 88 -36.90 -49.50 -19.99
C PRO A 88 -38.12 -49.54 -18.99
N ALA A 89 -38.84 -48.41 -18.78
CA ALA A 89 -40.30 -48.26 -19.07
C ALA A 89 -41.00 -47.01 -18.42
N SER A 90 -42.04 -46.48 -19.12
CA SER A 90 -43.17 -45.63 -18.61
C SER A 90 -42.88 -44.18 -18.14
N GLY A 91 -43.60 -43.10 -18.55
CA GLY A 91 -44.45 -42.84 -19.74
C GLY A 91 -45.91 -42.38 -19.48
N LEU A 92 -46.33 -41.17 -19.93
CA LEU A 92 -47.67 -40.78 -20.49
C LEU A 92 -47.82 -39.26 -20.82
N THR A 93 -48.93 -38.84 -21.46
CA THR A 93 -49.24 -37.48 -22.05
C THR A 93 -50.73 -37.09 -21.83
N ALA A 94 -51.35 -35.95 -22.23
CA ALA A 94 -51.01 -34.75 -23.06
C ALA A 94 -51.57 -33.44 -22.38
N THR A 95 -52.13 -32.35 -22.96
CA THR A 95 -52.68 -31.93 -24.30
C THR A 95 -52.80 -30.36 -24.39
N GLY A 96 -53.16 -29.78 -25.56
CA GLY A 96 -53.49 -28.33 -25.75
C GLY A 96 -55.01 -28.01 -25.86
N PRO A 97 -55.45 -26.75 -26.12
CA PRO A 97 -55.63 -26.28 -27.52
C PRO A 97 -55.41 -24.75 -27.77
N THR A 98 -55.92 -24.20 -28.89
CA THR A 98 -55.51 -22.94 -29.58
C THR A 98 -56.68 -22.03 -30.04
N ALA A 99 -56.40 -20.74 -30.36
CA ALA A 99 -57.09 -19.80 -31.31
C ALA A 99 -56.88 -18.31 -30.90
N ALA A 100 -57.01 -17.25 -31.72
CA ALA A 100 -56.88 -17.00 -33.18
C ALA A 100 -56.80 -15.45 -33.42
N ALA A 101 -56.58 -14.96 -34.65
CA ALA A 101 -56.27 -13.55 -34.96
C ALA A 101 -57.35 -12.79 -35.78
N GLY A 102 -57.30 -11.45 -35.81
CA GLY A 102 -58.14 -10.61 -36.70
C GLY A 102 -57.91 -9.09 -36.64
N SER A 103 -57.94 -8.41 -37.80
CA SER A 103 -57.95 -6.95 -38.04
C SER A 103 -58.64 -6.70 -39.40
N PRO A 104 -58.76 -5.49 -39.99
CA PRO A 104 -58.61 -4.11 -39.50
C PRO A 104 -59.85 -3.22 -39.84
N GLY A 105 -59.79 -1.88 -39.65
CA GLY A 105 -60.76 -0.96 -40.28
C GLY A 105 -60.61 0.54 -39.96
N THR A 106 -60.54 1.39 -41.00
CA THR A 106 -60.78 2.85 -40.96
C THR A 106 -61.82 3.20 -42.03
N PRO A 107 -62.63 4.29 -41.91
CA PRO A 107 -62.24 5.53 -42.64
C PRO A 107 -62.83 6.90 -42.17
N ARG A 108 -62.05 7.97 -42.42
CA ARG A 108 -62.42 9.27 -43.06
C ARG A 108 -63.45 10.29 -42.45
N THR A 109 -62.89 11.50 -42.19
CA THR A 109 -63.22 12.84 -42.77
C THR A 109 -64.26 13.83 -42.21
N ASN A 110 -63.86 15.12 -42.31
CA ASN A 110 -64.60 16.37 -42.57
C ASN A 110 -65.30 17.13 -41.42
N GLY A 111 -65.15 18.47 -41.45
CA GLY A 111 -65.88 19.42 -40.60
C GLY A 111 -65.15 20.76 -40.38
N ALA A 112 -65.17 21.67 -41.35
CA ALA A 112 -64.57 23.02 -41.21
C ALA A 112 -65.62 24.10 -40.88
N GLY A 113 -65.29 25.05 -40.00
CA GLY A 113 -66.11 26.20 -39.60
C GLY A 113 -65.26 27.48 -39.47
N ARG A 114 -65.87 28.67 -39.52
CA ARG A 114 -65.15 29.93 -39.84
C ARG A 114 -65.57 31.16 -39.02
N THR A 115 -64.59 32.08 -38.88
CA THR A 115 -64.68 33.56 -38.84
C THR A 115 -65.18 34.35 -37.61
N ASN A 116 -64.32 35.33 -37.24
CA ASN A 116 -64.57 36.73 -36.80
C ASN A 116 -65.01 37.06 -35.36
N GLY A 117 -64.46 38.17 -34.80
CA GLY A 117 -65.09 38.86 -33.66
C GLY A 117 -64.26 39.79 -32.74
N ALA A 118 -63.33 40.60 -33.25
CA ALA A 118 -62.55 41.68 -32.58
C ALA A 118 -62.86 42.12 -31.12
N GLY A 119 -61.82 42.28 -30.29
CA GLY A 119 -61.85 43.05 -29.03
C GLY A 119 -60.63 42.84 -28.12
N GLY A 120 -60.00 43.94 -27.67
CA GLY A 120 -58.95 43.97 -26.62
C GLY A 120 -59.11 45.27 -25.78
N PRO A 121 -58.16 45.66 -24.90
CA PRO A 121 -56.81 45.11 -24.66
C PRO A 121 -56.46 44.86 -23.17
N HIS A 122 -55.18 44.53 -22.89
CA HIS A 122 -54.53 44.40 -21.56
C HIS A 122 -54.94 43.18 -20.69
N THR A 123 -54.10 42.61 -19.83
CA THR A 123 -52.66 42.82 -19.52
C THR A 123 -51.86 41.51 -19.74
N ALA A 124 -50.52 41.58 -19.79
CA ALA A 124 -49.67 40.41 -20.04
C ALA A 124 -48.90 39.95 -18.79
N ALA A 125 -49.00 38.66 -18.48
CA ALA A 125 -48.13 37.94 -17.55
C ALA A 125 -47.69 36.62 -18.20
N GLY A 126 -46.67 36.70 -19.06
CA GLY A 126 -46.28 35.60 -19.94
C GLY A 126 -45.21 34.69 -19.34
N THR A 127 -45.60 33.52 -18.84
CA THR A 127 -44.67 32.42 -18.53
C THR A 127 -44.15 31.80 -19.84
N THR A 128 -42.92 32.15 -20.25
CA THR A 128 -42.28 31.54 -21.42
C THR A 128 -41.45 30.32 -21.03
N SER A 129 -41.95 29.12 -21.31
CA SER A 129 -41.17 27.89 -21.25
C SER A 129 -40.11 27.85 -22.36
N SER A 130 -38.88 27.45 -22.04
CA SER A 130 -37.98 26.83 -23.01
C SER A 130 -38.22 25.30 -23.02
N ALA A 131 -38.06 24.65 -24.17
CA ALA A 131 -38.44 23.25 -24.36
C ALA A 131 -37.26 22.39 -24.84
N ALA A 132 -36.73 21.56 -23.94
CA ALA A 132 -35.93 20.38 -24.25
C ALA A 132 -35.95 19.43 -23.04
N GLY A 133 -36.48 18.21 -23.19
CA GLY A 133 -36.57 17.21 -22.11
C GLY A 133 -37.88 17.24 -21.31
N THR A 134 -38.93 16.58 -21.80
CA THR A 134 -40.25 16.51 -21.14
C THR A 134 -40.34 15.36 -20.13
N GLY A 135 -39.48 15.39 -19.11
CA GLY A 135 -39.48 14.46 -17.97
C GLY A 135 -39.39 15.21 -16.64
N PRO A 136 -39.64 14.55 -15.49
CA PRO A 136 -39.41 15.18 -14.19
C PRO A 136 -37.91 15.44 -13.99
N TRP A 137 -37.56 16.55 -13.32
CA TRP A 137 -36.17 16.99 -13.14
C TRP A 137 -35.24 15.93 -12.52
N TRP A 138 -35.80 15.02 -11.72
CA TRP A 138 -35.08 13.96 -11.01
C TRP A 138 -34.77 12.74 -11.87
N LEU A 139 -35.34 12.63 -13.09
CA LEU A 139 -35.21 11.44 -13.95
C LEU A 139 -33.75 11.06 -14.25
N PRO A 140 -32.82 11.99 -14.56
CA PRO A 140 -31.40 11.67 -14.76
C PRO A 140 -30.67 11.24 -13.47
N GLY A 141 -31.31 11.37 -12.30
CA GLY A 141 -30.81 10.86 -11.01
C GLY A 141 -31.07 9.36 -10.78
N VAL A 142 -31.67 8.65 -11.75
CA VAL A 142 -32.07 7.24 -11.66
C VAL A 142 -31.17 6.36 -12.55
N VAL A 143 -30.85 5.15 -12.08
CA VAL A 143 -30.15 4.11 -12.84
C VAL A 143 -31.08 2.91 -12.98
N GLY A 144 -31.10 2.27 -14.16
CA GLY A 144 -31.90 1.07 -14.39
C GLY A 144 -33.36 1.36 -14.77
N GLU A 145 -34.28 0.53 -14.27
CA GLU A 145 -35.70 0.66 -14.58
C GLU A 145 -36.32 1.92 -13.95
N LEU A 146 -37.35 2.47 -14.62
CA LEU A 146 -38.05 3.65 -14.13
C LEU A 146 -38.93 3.29 -12.92
N PRO A 147 -38.85 4.02 -11.80
CA PRO A 147 -39.66 3.72 -10.62
C PRO A 147 -41.15 3.94 -10.90
N MET A 148 -41.98 3.07 -10.34
CA MET A 148 -43.46 3.10 -10.45
C MET A 148 -44.13 4.33 -9.81
N GLY A 149 -43.36 5.26 -9.25
CA GLY A 149 -43.81 6.47 -8.60
C GLY A 149 -42.62 7.40 -8.32
N GLU A 150 -42.88 8.55 -7.69
CA GLU A 150 -41.82 9.46 -7.30
C GLU A 150 -40.98 8.88 -6.14
N PRO A 151 -39.63 8.86 -6.24
CA PRO A 151 -38.78 8.41 -5.15
C PRO A 151 -38.88 9.28 -3.89
N ASP A 152 -38.80 8.64 -2.72
CA ASP A 152 -38.74 9.27 -1.41
C ASP A 152 -37.69 10.39 -1.29
N TRP A 153 -36.49 10.19 -1.87
CA TRP A 153 -35.43 11.20 -1.87
C TRP A 153 -35.83 12.50 -2.60
N VAL A 154 -36.71 12.44 -3.60
CA VAL A 154 -37.22 13.61 -4.31
C VAL A 154 -38.16 14.41 -3.41
N SER A 155 -39.03 13.72 -2.67
CA SER A 155 -39.92 14.38 -1.70
C SER A 155 -39.11 15.08 -0.60
N PHE A 156 -38.04 14.44 -0.10
CA PHE A 156 -37.10 15.05 0.84
C PHE A 156 -36.39 16.28 0.26
N VAL A 157 -35.97 16.25 -1.02
CA VAL A 157 -35.37 17.42 -1.68
C VAL A 157 -36.38 18.57 -1.83
N ARG A 158 -37.64 18.30 -2.15
CA ARG A 158 -38.69 19.34 -2.21
C ARG A 158 -38.92 19.99 -0.85
N ASP A 159 -38.99 19.19 0.21
CA ASP A 159 -39.12 19.67 1.58
C ASP A 159 -37.92 20.54 1.98
N VAL A 160 -36.70 20.10 1.68
CA VAL A 160 -35.46 20.87 1.93
C VAL A 160 -35.45 22.21 1.20
N ILE A 161 -35.95 22.27 -0.04
CA ILE A 161 -36.11 23.52 -0.80
C ILE A 161 -37.22 24.40 -0.18
N ALA A 162 -38.33 23.81 0.27
CA ALA A 162 -39.42 24.55 0.88
C ALA A 162 -39.03 25.17 2.24
N ASP A 163 -38.27 24.44 3.05
CA ASP A 163 -37.74 24.89 4.34
C ASP A 163 -36.57 25.90 4.19
N ALA A 164 -35.82 25.86 3.07
CA ALA A 164 -34.73 26.80 2.81
C ALA A 164 -35.23 28.27 2.82
N PRO A 165 -34.43 29.22 3.34
CA PRO A 165 -34.85 30.61 3.47
C PRO A 165 -34.99 31.29 2.09
N PRO A 166 -35.90 32.24 1.89
CA PRO A 166 -36.02 32.98 0.63
C PRO A 166 -34.70 33.64 0.20
N GLU A 167 -34.02 34.28 1.15
CA GLU A 167 -32.67 34.82 1.01
C GLU A 167 -31.79 34.26 2.13
N ALA A 168 -30.57 33.83 1.83
CA ALA A 168 -29.65 33.32 2.84
C ALA A 168 -28.86 34.46 3.51
N VAL A 169 -28.73 34.40 4.84
CA VAL A 169 -27.88 35.33 5.58
C VAL A 169 -26.44 34.81 5.58
N VAL A 170 -25.52 35.56 4.96
CA VAL A 170 -24.10 35.23 4.88
C VAL A 170 -23.30 36.23 5.70
N ALA A 171 -22.58 35.75 6.71
CA ALA A 171 -21.80 36.59 7.63
C ALA A 171 -20.54 37.16 6.97
N GLU A 172 -20.09 38.32 7.44
CA GLU A 172 -18.83 38.96 7.05
C GLU A 172 -17.66 38.37 7.85
N LEU A 173 -17.23 37.17 7.46
CA LEU A 173 -16.12 36.42 8.07
C LEU A 173 -15.37 35.60 7.02
N ASP A 174 -14.19 35.10 7.39
CA ASP A 174 -13.40 34.18 6.55
C ASP A 174 -14.02 32.78 6.50
N TYR A 175 -14.06 32.18 5.31
CA TYR A 175 -14.62 30.85 5.06
C TYR A 175 -13.52 29.83 4.69
N PRO A 176 -12.73 29.32 5.68
CA PRO A 176 -11.66 28.37 5.41
C PRO A 176 -12.16 27.00 4.95
N GLY A 177 -11.47 26.40 3.98
CA GLY A 177 -11.80 25.08 3.43
C GLY A 177 -13.20 25.05 2.79
N LEU A 178 -14.13 24.33 3.43
CA LEU A 178 -15.49 24.11 2.94
C LEU A 178 -16.59 24.79 3.79
N THR A 179 -16.23 25.62 4.78
CA THR A 179 -17.22 26.22 5.70
C THR A 179 -18.22 27.15 5.01
N GLY A 180 -17.86 27.75 3.88
CA GLY A 180 -18.82 28.53 3.07
C GLY A 180 -19.92 27.66 2.47
N PHE A 181 -19.56 26.52 1.87
CA PHE A 181 -20.51 25.59 1.26
C PHE A 181 -21.39 24.86 2.28
N ALA A 182 -20.96 24.80 3.55
CA ALA A 182 -21.81 24.32 4.64
C ALA A 182 -23.15 25.08 4.71
N LEU A 183 -23.16 26.39 4.43
CA LEU A 183 -24.39 27.20 4.40
C LEU A 183 -25.38 26.76 3.31
N VAL A 184 -24.88 26.31 2.15
CA VAL A 184 -25.71 25.86 1.02
C VAL A 184 -26.39 24.52 1.31
N VAL A 185 -25.72 23.63 2.06
CA VAL A 185 -26.25 22.29 2.38
C VAL A 185 -26.90 22.19 3.76
N ALA A 186 -26.79 23.20 4.62
CA ALA A 186 -27.39 23.21 5.96
C ALA A 186 -28.90 22.87 6.00
N PRO A 187 -29.76 23.30 5.03
CA PRO A 187 -31.17 22.91 5.02
C PRO A 187 -31.41 21.39 4.98
N PHE A 188 -30.51 20.59 4.37
CA PHE A 188 -30.57 19.13 4.42
C PHE A 188 -30.35 18.59 5.84
N ALA A 189 -29.39 19.17 6.58
CA ALA A 189 -29.05 18.76 7.93
C ALA A 189 -30.13 19.16 8.95
N GLU A 190 -30.74 20.35 8.80
CA GLU A 190 -31.90 20.75 9.62
C GLU A 190 -33.13 19.87 9.34
N ARG A 191 -33.45 19.56 8.08
CA ARG A 191 -34.56 18.65 7.76
C ARG A 191 -34.33 17.25 8.33
N ALA A 192 -33.08 16.76 8.27
CA ALA A 192 -32.68 15.51 8.90
C ALA A 192 -32.83 15.56 10.43
N ALA A 193 -32.43 16.65 11.09
CA ALA A 193 -32.61 16.84 12.53
C ALA A 193 -34.09 16.95 12.93
N GLY A 194 -34.93 17.59 12.11
CA GLY A 194 -36.39 17.64 12.30
C GLY A 194 -37.06 16.26 12.19
N ARG A 195 -36.55 15.37 11.34
CA ARG A 195 -37.00 13.96 11.25
C ARG A 195 -36.71 13.19 12.54
N LEU A 196 -35.54 13.41 13.17
CA LEU A 196 -35.22 12.83 14.48
C LEU A 196 -36.27 13.24 15.54
N LEU A 197 -36.58 14.54 15.61
CA LEU A 197 -37.55 15.09 16.58
C LEU A 197 -39.00 14.59 16.38
N THR A 198 -39.35 14.10 15.20
CA THR A 198 -40.72 13.69 14.83
C THR A 198 -40.95 12.18 14.76
N SER A 199 -39.90 11.36 14.73
CA SER A 199 -39.99 9.89 14.66
C SER A 199 -40.84 9.27 15.80
N PRO A 200 -41.80 8.35 15.50
CA PRO A 200 -42.60 7.66 16.52
C PRO A 200 -41.76 6.83 17.51
N SER A 201 -40.65 6.26 17.06
CA SER A 201 -39.70 5.50 17.90
C SER A 201 -39.10 6.37 19.01
N ASN A 202 -39.08 7.69 18.83
CA ASN A 202 -38.46 8.62 19.77
C ASN A 202 -39.36 8.95 20.99
N ASN A 203 -40.49 8.26 21.17
CA ASN A 203 -41.36 8.44 22.33
C ASN A 203 -40.69 8.04 23.67
N ALA A 204 -39.72 7.13 23.66
CA ALA A 204 -38.89 6.84 24.85
C ALA A 204 -37.99 8.03 25.23
N VAL A 205 -37.27 8.60 24.25
CA VAL A 205 -36.40 9.78 24.43
C VAL A 205 -37.20 11.03 24.84
N ARG A 206 -38.45 11.14 24.38
CA ARG A 206 -39.40 12.18 24.81
C ARG A 206 -39.92 12.00 26.24
N ALA A 207 -39.79 10.81 26.83
CA ALA A 207 -40.40 10.45 28.12
C ALA A 207 -39.42 10.36 29.31
N GLY A 208 -38.12 10.17 29.08
CA GLY A 208 -37.16 9.90 30.16
C GLY A 208 -35.81 10.58 30.03
N THR A 209 -35.60 11.64 30.83
CA THR A 209 -34.42 12.06 31.65
C THR A 209 -32.95 11.68 31.31
N ALA A 210 -32.63 10.99 30.22
CA ALA A 210 -31.32 10.36 29.96
C ALA A 210 -30.57 10.87 28.72
N VAL A 211 -31.15 11.82 27.95
CA VAL A 211 -30.54 12.35 26.72
C VAL A 211 -30.58 13.88 26.70
N GLY A 212 -29.40 14.51 26.68
CA GLY A 212 -29.24 15.94 26.37
C GLY A 212 -29.38 16.16 24.88
N LEU A 213 -30.62 16.08 24.37
CA LEU A 213 -30.88 15.98 22.93
C LEU A 213 -30.40 17.20 22.13
N ALA A 214 -30.40 18.41 22.70
CA ALA A 214 -29.96 19.61 21.99
C ALA A 214 -28.46 19.58 21.60
N PRO A 215 -27.49 19.33 22.51
CA PRO A 215 -26.11 19.03 22.14
C PRO A 215 -25.93 17.91 21.11
N VAL A 216 -26.68 16.81 21.23
CA VAL A 216 -26.58 15.66 20.31
C VAL A 216 -27.06 16.01 18.90
N LEU A 217 -28.13 16.81 18.78
CA LEU A 217 -28.60 17.36 17.50
C LEU A 217 -27.60 18.34 16.90
N GLU A 218 -26.85 19.08 17.73
CA GLU A 218 -25.81 19.99 17.25
C GLU A 218 -24.57 19.26 16.73
N ASP A 219 -24.08 18.25 17.45
CA ASP A 219 -23.04 17.34 16.97
C ASP A 219 -23.45 16.70 15.63
N PHE A 220 -24.70 16.23 15.53
CA PHE A 220 -25.28 15.65 14.32
C PHE A 220 -25.30 16.62 13.14
N ARG A 221 -25.86 17.83 13.32
CA ARG A 221 -25.86 18.89 12.30
C ARG A 221 -24.45 19.23 11.84
N SER A 222 -23.56 19.44 12.81
CA SER A 222 -22.16 19.82 12.59
C SER A 222 -21.42 18.75 11.77
N HIS A 223 -21.58 17.47 12.09
CA HIS A 223 -21.03 16.36 11.32
C HIS A 223 -21.65 16.24 9.92
N LEU A 224 -22.98 16.16 9.84
CA LEU A 224 -23.70 15.90 8.58
C LEU A 224 -23.46 17.04 7.57
N THR A 225 -23.50 18.30 8.02
CA THR A 225 -23.24 19.45 7.14
C THR A 225 -21.82 19.41 6.57
N ARG A 226 -20.80 18.96 7.33
CA ARG A 226 -19.44 18.73 6.80
C ARG A 226 -19.40 17.61 5.75
N ARG A 227 -20.07 16.48 5.98
CA ARG A 227 -20.14 15.35 5.02
C ARG A 227 -20.81 15.79 3.72
N LEU A 228 -21.94 16.50 3.81
CA LEU A 228 -22.67 17.04 2.65
C LEU A 228 -21.88 18.11 1.90
N ALA A 229 -21.15 18.98 2.59
CA ALA A 229 -20.32 20.02 1.96
C ALA A 229 -19.17 19.42 1.15
N ARG A 230 -18.52 18.33 1.63
CA ARG A 230 -17.51 17.57 0.85
C ARG A 230 -18.11 16.99 -0.43
N LEU A 231 -19.28 16.36 -0.32
CA LEU A 231 -19.97 15.75 -1.47
C LEU A 231 -20.35 16.78 -2.54
N ALA A 232 -20.79 17.98 -2.14
CA ALA A 232 -21.18 19.05 -3.07
C ALA A 232 -20.02 19.93 -3.59
N ALA A 233 -18.82 19.88 -2.98
CA ALA A 233 -17.76 20.87 -3.19
C ALA A 233 -17.30 21.01 -4.66
N ARG A 234 -17.05 19.90 -5.37
CA ARG A 234 -16.64 19.93 -6.80
C ARG A 234 -17.67 20.69 -7.65
N THR A 235 -18.95 20.44 -7.42
CA THR A 235 -20.07 21.02 -8.17
C THR A 235 -20.31 22.49 -7.81
N LEU A 236 -20.20 22.85 -6.54
CA LEU A 236 -20.33 24.24 -6.07
C LEU A 236 -19.18 25.12 -6.59
N VAL A 237 -17.94 24.60 -6.63
CA VAL A 237 -16.81 25.31 -7.26
C VAL A 237 -17.03 25.51 -8.77
N LEU A 238 -17.58 24.51 -9.48
CA LEU A 238 -17.90 24.69 -10.89
C LEU A 238 -18.95 25.79 -11.12
N GLU A 239 -20.01 25.85 -10.31
CA GLU A 239 -21.02 26.91 -10.43
C GLU A 239 -20.51 28.29 -9.98
N LEU A 240 -19.65 28.36 -8.96
CA LEU A 240 -18.93 29.59 -8.58
C LEU A 240 -18.12 30.15 -9.76
N HIS A 241 -17.36 29.30 -10.46
CA HIS A 241 -16.60 29.70 -11.66
C HIS A 241 -17.52 30.12 -12.82
N LYS A 242 -18.66 29.43 -13.03
CA LYS A 242 -19.66 29.82 -14.04
C LYS A 242 -20.39 31.12 -13.69
N ALA A 243 -20.60 31.43 -12.42
CA ALA A 243 -21.20 32.69 -11.99
C ALA A 243 -20.21 33.84 -12.17
N ARG A 244 -18.97 33.66 -11.70
CA ARG A 244 -17.84 34.58 -11.88
C ARG A 244 -17.57 34.91 -13.36
N ARG A 245 -17.39 33.89 -14.21
CA ARG A 245 -17.13 34.08 -15.66
C ARG A 245 -18.28 34.72 -16.42
N ALA A 246 -19.49 34.67 -15.88
CA ALA A 246 -20.67 35.31 -16.46
C ALA A 246 -20.94 36.72 -15.88
N GLY A 247 -20.09 37.24 -14.99
CA GLY A 247 -20.30 38.53 -14.33
C GLY A 247 -21.52 38.58 -13.39
N ARG A 248 -21.97 37.42 -12.89
CA ARG A 248 -23.21 37.26 -12.08
C ARG A 248 -22.99 37.40 -10.57
N LEU A 249 -21.82 37.83 -10.13
CA LEU A 249 -21.45 37.97 -8.72
C LEU A 249 -21.12 39.43 -8.40
N ALA A 250 -21.80 40.00 -7.42
CA ALA A 250 -21.53 41.34 -6.90
C ALA A 250 -20.40 41.34 -5.87
N GLY A 251 -19.64 42.44 -5.80
CA GLY A 251 -18.49 42.60 -4.91
C GLY A 251 -17.21 42.98 -5.66
N ASP A 252 -16.45 43.90 -5.10
CA ASP A 252 -15.16 44.35 -5.62
C ASP A 252 -14.07 43.32 -5.28
N GLY A 253 -14.15 42.70 -4.10
CA GLY A 253 -13.24 41.65 -3.63
C GLY A 253 -13.59 40.23 -4.10
N PRO A 254 -12.59 39.33 -4.31
CA PRO A 254 -12.80 37.89 -4.47
C PRO A 254 -13.65 37.24 -3.37
N GLU A 255 -13.45 37.69 -2.13
CA GLU A 255 -14.14 37.26 -0.91
C GLU A 255 -15.59 37.76 -0.88
N GLU A 256 -15.85 38.97 -1.37
CA GLU A 256 -17.21 39.52 -1.50
C GLU A 256 -18.01 38.75 -2.54
N ARG A 257 -17.43 38.50 -3.73
CA ARG A 257 -18.07 37.70 -4.78
C ARG A 257 -18.30 36.24 -4.36
N PHE A 258 -17.46 35.70 -3.48
CA PHE A 258 -17.72 34.40 -2.85
C PHE A 258 -18.91 34.46 -1.89
N ARG A 259 -18.98 35.46 -1.00
CA ARG A 259 -20.12 35.67 -0.11
C ARG A 259 -21.42 35.93 -0.88
N ASP A 260 -21.34 36.62 -2.02
CA ASP A 260 -22.44 36.85 -2.95
C ASP A 260 -22.94 35.54 -3.60
N PHE A 261 -22.01 34.70 -4.09
CA PHE A 261 -22.32 33.35 -4.58
C PHE A 261 -23.03 32.50 -3.51
N LEU A 262 -22.56 32.53 -2.27
CA LEU A 262 -23.22 31.82 -1.15
C LEU A 262 -24.64 32.35 -0.92
N ARG A 263 -24.83 33.68 -0.91
CA ARG A 263 -26.15 34.32 -0.69
C ARG A 263 -27.15 33.91 -1.77
N LEU A 264 -26.70 33.92 -3.03
CA LEU A 264 -27.50 33.52 -4.19
C LEU A 264 -27.81 32.02 -4.21
N THR A 265 -26.87 31.16 -3.81
CA THR A 265 -26.99 29.69 -3.96
C THR A 265 -27.64 29.01 -2.75
N ALA A 266 -27.49 29.55 -1.54
CA ALA A 266 -28.14 29.04 -0.33
C ALA A 266 -29.58 29.56 -0.12
N GLY A 267 -29.97 30.62 -0.84
CA GLY A 267 -31.37 31.06 -0.92
C GLY A 267 -32.21 30.05 -1.71
N ARG A 268 -33.50 29.94 -1.36
CA ARG A 268 -34.46 28.93 -1.87
C ARG A 268 -34.39 28.69 -3.37
N ASP A 269 -34.48 29.76 -4.16
CA ASP A 269 -34.55 29.66 -5.63
C ASP A 269 -33.21 29.23 -6.24
N GLY A 270 -32.09 29.64 -5.64
CA GLY A 270 -30.76 29.20 -6.02
C GLY A 270 -30.49 27.74 -5.67
N LEU A 271 -30.92 27.31 -4.48
CA LEU A 271 -30.83 25.91 -4.06
C LEU A 271 -31.71 25.01 -4.95
N ALA A 272 -32.92 25.46 -5.30
CA ALA A 272 -33.79 24.78 -6.24
C ALA A 272 -33.15 24.66 -7.64
N ALA A 273 -32.58 25.74 -8.18
CA ALA A 273 -31.88 25.75 -9.46
C ALA A 273 -30.63 24.84 -9.44
N PHE A 274 -29.88 24.84 -8.34
CA PHE A 274 -28.70 23.99 -8.16
C PHE A 274 -29.06 22.50 -8.14
N LEU A 275 -30.03 22.09 -7.30
CA LEU A 275 -30.41 20.69 -7.13
C LEU A 275 -31.13 20.13 -8.37
N THR A 276 -31.93 20.95 -9.07
CA THR A 276 -32.56 20.54 -10.34
C THR A 276 -31.57 20.47 -11.51
N ALA A 277 -30.48 21.24 -11.48
CA ALA A 277 -29.40 21.16 -12.47
C ALA A 277 -28.44 19.98 -12.24
N TYR A 278 -28.46 19.36 -11.07
CA TYR A 278 -27.59 18.25 -10.65
C TYR A 278 -28.38 17.15 -9.88
N PRO A 279 -29.29 16.42 -10.54
CA PRO A 279 -30.20 15.49 -9.87
C PRO A 279 -29.51 14.30 -9.19
N VAL A 280 -28.34 13.88 -9.67
CA VAL A 280 -27.56 12.81 -9.01
C VAL A 280 -26.97 13.32 -7.69
N LEU A 281 -26.47 14.56 -7.64
CA LEU A 281 -26.02 15.18 -6.39
C LEU A 281 -27.20 15.35 -5.43
N ALA A 282 -28.36 15.81 -5.91
CA ALA A 282 -29.56 15.93 -5.09
C ALA A 282 -29.97 14.58 -4.46
N ARG A 283 -29.90 13.48 -5.21
CA ARG A 283 -30.09 12.11 -4.70
C ARG A 283 -29.05 11.74 -3.64
N ILE A 284 -27.76 11.99 -3.88
CA ILE A 284 -26.66 11.65 -2.96
C ILE A 284 -26.81 12.42 -1.64
N LEU A 285 -27.06 13.73 -1.68
CA LEU A 285 -27.23 14.55 -0.48
C LEU A 285 -28.45 14.12 0.33
N ALA A 286 -29.59 13.87 -0.33
CA ALA A 286 -30.81 13.39 0.32
C ALA A 286 -30.65 12.00 0.94
N ARG A 287 -30.05 11.04 0.21
CA ARG A 287 -29.76 9.69 0.73
C ARG A 287 -28.82 9.74 1.93
N THR A 288 -27.75 10.52 1.86
CA THR A 288 -26.81 10.72 2.99
C THR A 288 -27.52 11.28 4.22
N SER A 289 -28.42 12.25 4.03
CA SER A 289 -29.17 12.91 5.10
C SER A 289 -30.19 11.98 5.77
N LEU A 290 -30.92 11.19 4.97
CA LEU A 290 -31.88 10.21 5.46
C LEU A 290 -31.18 9.07 6.22
N ALA A 291 -30.14 8.48 5.63
CA ALA A 291 -29.37 7.41 6.24
C ALA A 291 -28.73 7.84 7.58
N ALA A 292 -28.14 9.03 7.65
CA ALA A 292 -27.57 9.56 8.88
C ALA A 292 -28.63 9.78 9.99
N ALA A 293 -29.82 10.29 9.63
CA ALA A 293 -30.91 10.47 10.58
C ALA A 293 -31.48 9.14 11.08
N ASP A 294 -31.67 8.17 10.18
CA ASP A 294 -32.23 6.87 10.55
C ASP A 294 -31.23 6.07 11.41
N ALA A 295 -29.92 6.11 11.09
CA ALA A 295 -28.86 5.48 11.90
C ALA A 295 -28.68 6.11 13.29
N LEU A 296 -28.81 7.44 13.43
CA LEU A 296 -28.81 8.09 14.75
C LEU A 296 -30.08 7.79 15.54
N THR A 297 -31.24 7.67 14.88
CA THR A 297 -32.49 7.23 15.53
C THR A 297 -32.36 5.80 16.07
N GLU A 298 -31.78 4.90 15.29
CA GLU A 298 -31.51 3.51 15.66
C GLU A 298 -30.59 3.41 16.88
N MET A 299 -29.50 4.19 16.92
CA MET A 299 -28.60 4.24 18.08
C MET A 299 -29.30 4.81 19.33
N LEU A 300 -30.05 5.91 19.19
CA LEU A 300 -30.74 6.54 20.32
C LEU A 300 -31.87 5.66 20.91
N GLY A 301 -32.57 4.89 20.07
CA GLY A 301 -33.52 3.89 20.53
C GLY A 301 -32.84 2.79 21.34
N ARG A 302 -31.81 2.16 20.77
CA ARG A 302 -31.01 1.12 21.44
C ARG A 302 -30.38 1.62 22.76
N LEU A 303 -29.92 2.87 22.81
CA LEU A 303 -29.38 3.48 24.04
C LEU A 303 -30.42 3.61 25.16
N ALA A 304 -31.68 3.86 24.80
CA ALA A 304 -32.78 3.94 25.76
C ALA A 304 -33.22 2.55 26.23
N ASP A 305 -33.38 1.60 25.29
CA ASP A 305 -33.80 0.22 25.58
C ASP A 305 -32.76 -0.54 26.44
N ASP A 306 -31.46 -0.26 26.25
CA ASP A 306 -30.37 -1.00 26.87
C ASP A 306 -29.91 -0.44 28.22
N ARG A 307 -30.58 0.61 28.72
CA ARG A 307 -29.99 1.50 29.72
C ARG A 307 -29.58 0.80 31.02
N GLU A 308 -30.41 -0.09 31.55
CA GLU A 308 -30.09 -0.83 32.78
C GLU A 308 -28.95 -1.84 32.58
N LEU A 309 -28.85 -2.40 31.36
CA LEU A 309 -27.83 -3.39 31.01
C LEU A 309 -26.46 -2.74 30.78
N LEU A 310 -26.39 -1.46 30.41
CA LEU A 310 -25.15 -0.70 30.27
C LEU A 310 -24.45 -0.42 31.61
N ASP A 311 -25.20 -0.08 32.66
CA ASP A 311 -24.64 0.07 34.01
C ASP A 311 -24.36 -1.33 34.62
N ALA A 312 -25.15 -2.36 34.33
CA ALA A 312 -24.93 -3.73 34.82
C ALA A 312 -23.74 -4.48 34.17
N SER A 313 -23.41 -4.20 32.91
CA SER A 313 -22.27 -4.82 32.21
C SER A 313 -20.93 -4.11 32.46
N GLY A 314 -20.93 -2.98 33.18
CA GLY A 314 -19.73 -2.24 33.54
C GLY A 314 -18.98 -1.58 32.37
N VAL A 315 -19.58 -1.51 31.18
CA VAL A 315 -18.99 -0.86 29.98
C VAL A 315 -18.85 0.66 30.12
N LEU A 316 -19.62 1.27 31.05
CA LEU A 316 -19.51 2.68 31.46
C LEU A 316 -18.48 2.91 32.59
N GLY A 317 -17.58 1.94 32.80
CA GLY A 317 -16.52 1.94 33.81
C GLY A 317 -17.00 1.65 35.24
N ASP A 318 -16.08 1.17 36.08
CA ASP A 318 -16.36 0.94 37.50
C ASP A 318 -16.53 2.27 38.25
N GLY A 319 -17.76 2.52 38.74
CA GLY A 319 -17.93 3.41 39.88
C GLY A 319 -17.20 2.82 41.09
N ALA A 320 -16.45 3.64 41.83
CA ALA A 320 -15.60 3.15 42.92
C ALA A 320 -16.39 2.27 43.91
N PRO A 321 -15.93 1.01 44.15
CA PRO A 321 -16.73 0.03 44.87
C PRO A 321 -16.98 0.46 46.31
N GLY A 322 -18.26 0.48 46.71
CA GLY A 322 -18.69 0.87 48.05
C GLY A 322 -19.41 2.22 48.15
N THR A 323 -19.46 3.03 47.08
CA THR A 323 -20.39 4.17 47.01
C THR A 323 -21.77 3.74 46.49
N PRO A 324 -22.87 3.93 47.26
CA PRO A 324 -24.21 3.70 46.73
C PRO A 324 -24.54 4.65 45.58
N ALA A 325 -25.44 4.25 44.67
CA ALA A 325 -25.94 5.07 43.56
C ALA A 325 -26.85 6.25 44.00
N ALA A 326 -26.70 6.74 45.24
CA ALA A 326 -27.45 7.85 45.81
C ALA A 326 -26.65 9.16 45.70
N GLY A 327 -26.85 9.91 44.62
CA GLY A 327 -26.34 11.29 44.49
C GLY A 327 -25.78 11.66 43.12
N ARG A 328 -25.43 10.70 42.25
CA ARG A 328 -25.26 10.97 40.83
C ARG A 328 -26.64 11.04 40.16
N GLY A 329 -26.93 12.14 39.47
CA GLY A 329 -28.07 12.20 38.56
C GLY A 329 -27.92 11.21 37.40
N PRO A 330 -28.97 10.98 36.59
CA PRO A 330 -28.88 10.10 35.44
C PRO A 330 -27.74 10.54 34.52
N ARG A 331 -26.80 9.64 34.16
CA ARG A 331 -25.75 9.96 33.19
C ARG A 331 -26.44 10.30 31.87
N ALA A 332 -26.55 11.57 31.52
CA ALA A 332 -27.27 11.98 30.32
C ALA A 332 -26.30 12.09 29.14
N LEU A 333 -26.73 11.67 27.95
CA LEU A 333 -25.92 11.80 26.72
C LEU A 333 -25.71 13.28 26.41
N THR A 334 -24.45 13.74 26.33
CA THR A 334 -24.06 15.14 26.08
C THR A 334 -23.47 15.38 24.70
N GLY A 335 -23.18 14.32 23.94
CA GLY A 335 -22.69 14.43 22.57
C GLY A 335 -22.45 13.07 21.92
N VAL A 336 -22.37 13.07 20.59
CA VAL A 336 -22.15 11.88 19.75
C VAL A 336 -21.16 12.21 18.65
N GLU A 337 -20.08 11.47 18.61
CA GLU A 337 -19.11 11.51 17.52
C GLU A 337 -19.38 10.35 16.57
N ALA A 338 -20.14 10.66 15.52
CA ALA A 338 -20.44 9.74 14.42
C ALA A 338 -19.31 9.73 13.38
N GLY A 339 -19.18 8.63 12.64
CA GLY A 339 -18.10 8.44 11.66
C GLY A 339 -16.74 8.16 12.30
N ALA A 340 -16.71 7.50 13.47
CA ALA A 340 -15.48 7.00 14.10
C ALA A 340 -14.98 5.69 13.46
N GLY A 341 -15.24 5.53 12.16
CA GLY A 341 -15.04 4.34 11.35
C GLY A 341 -15.86 4.45 10.05
N ASP A 342 -15.65 3.51 9.12
CA ASP A 342 -16.32 3.47 7.82
C ASP A 342 -17.87 3.41 7.93
N SER A 343 -18.52 3.85 6.85
CA SER A 343 -19.98 3.90 6.67
C SER A 343 -20.42 2.67 5.86
N HIS A 344 -21.35 1.87 6.38
CA HIS A 344 -21.80 0.58 5.82
C HIS A 344 -23.33 0.40 5.92
N ARG A 345 -23.89 -0.52 5.14
CA ARG A 345 -25.28 -1.03 5.25
C ARG A 345 -26.35 0.06 5.49
N GLY A 346 -26.31 1.16 4.73
CA GLY A 346 -27.22 2.30 4.86
C GLY A 346 -26.77 3.36 5.87
N GLY A 347 -25.52 3.82 5.77
CA GLY A 347 -24.99 4.94 6.56
C GLY A 347 -24.57 4.60 7.99
N ARG A 348 -24.59 3.32 8.39
CA ARG A 348 -24.23 2.86 9.74
C ARG A 348 -22.72 2.90 9.92
N SER A 349 -22.26 3.51 11.01
CA SER A 349 -20.84 3.63 11.36
C SER A 349 -20.66 3.52 12.89
N VAL A 350 -19.43 3.30 13.34
CA VAL A 350 -19.10 3.34 14.76
C VAL A 350 -19.34 4.75 15.30
N MET A 351 -19.96 4.85 16.49
CA MET A 351 -20.23 6.12 17.16
C MET A 351 -19.64 6.13 18.57
N ILE A 352 -19.01 7.24 18.96
CA ILE A 352 -18.50 7.44 20.33
C ILE A 352 -19.47 8.38 21.07
N LEU A 353 -20.05 7.88 22.15
CA LEU A 353 -21.01 8.61 22.99
C LEU A 353 -20.27 9.29 24.15
N ARG A 354 -20.69 10.51 24.50
CA ARG A 354 -20.20 11.28 25.66
C ARG A 354 -21.32 11.49 26.67
N PHE A 355 -21.05 11.36 27.97
CA PHE A 355 -22.05 11.55 29.03
C PHE A 355 -21.71 12.70 30.00
N THR A 356 -22.71 13.17 30.76
CA THR A 356 -22.59 14.26 31.75
C THR A 356 -21.57 14.03 32.86
N ASP A 357 -21.22 12.79 33.17
CA ASP A 357 -20.22 12.44 34.19
C ASP A 357 -18.80 12.27 33.62
N GLY A 358 -18.59 12.60 32.34
CA GLY A 358 -17.33 12.44 31.63
C GLY A 358 -17.10 11.02 31.09
N SER A 359 -17.97 10.05 31.40
CA SER A 359 -17.85 8.71 30.82
C SER A 359 -18.07 8.71 29.30
N ARG A 360 -17.45 7.73 28.64
CA ARG A 360 -17.54 7.51 27.19
C ARG A 360 -17.90 6.05 26.90
N LEU A 361 -18.59 5.82 25.80
CA LEU A 361 -19.04 4.49 25.36
C LEU A 361 -18.93 4.39 23.84
N VAL A 362 -18.51 3.23 23.33
CA VAL A 362 -18.43 2.97 21.89
C VAL A 362 -19.66 2.14 21.46
N TYR A 363 -20.44 2.67 20.53
CA TYR A 363 -21.54 1.97 19.87
C TYR A 363 -21.06 1.34 18.56
N LYS A 364 -21.33 0.04 18.38
CA LYS A 364 -21.04 -0.68 17.14
C LYS A 364 -22.34 -1.24 16.55
N PRO A 365 -22.80 -0.78 15.38
CA PRO A 365 -24.04 -1.24 14.74
C PRO A 365 -23.85 -2.57 13.98
N ARG A 366 -23.24 -3.55 14.63
CA ARG A 366 -22.98 -4.91 14.12
C ARG A 366 -22.82 -5.92 15.27
N PRO A 367 -23.01 -7.23 15.03
CA PRO A 367 -22.80 -8.28 16.04
C PRO A 367 -21.45 -8.18 16.77
N LEU A 368 -21.43 -8.44 18.08
CA LEU A 368 -20.19 -8.44 18.88
C LEU A 368 -19.84 -9.83 19.45
N ALA A 369 -20.52 -10.89 19.02
CA ALA A 369 -20.26 -12.27 19.45
C ALA A 369 -18.79 -12.69 19.25
N ALA A 370 -18.18 -12.38 18.10
CA ALA A 370 -16.76 -12.61 17.84
C ALA A 370 -15.84 -11.89 18.85
N HIS A 371 -16.18 -10.67 19.25
CA HIS A 371 -15.41 -9.93 20.27
C HIS A 371 -15.61 -10.56 21.67
N ARG A 372 -16.84 -11.00 21.98
CA ARG A 372 -17.15 -11.70 23.24
C ARG A 372 -16.39 -13.03 23.36
N HIS A 373 -16.32 -13.83 22.30
CA HIS A 373 -15.52 -15.06 22.27
C HIS A 373 -14.01 -14.77 22.23
N PHE A 374 -13.56 -13.70 21.56
CA PHE A 374 -12.16 -13.25 21.61
C PHE A 374 -11.74 -12.85 23.03
N ASN A 375 -12.60 -12.16 23.79
CA ASN A 375 -12.37 -11.90 25.21
C ASN A 375 -12.24 -13.20 26.01
N THR A 376 -13.08 -14.21 25.75
CA THR A 376 -12.98 -15.53 26.39
C THR A 376 -11.65 -16.22 26.07
N LEU A 377 -11.15 -16.14 24.82
CA LEU A 377 -9.80 -16.60 24.47
C LEU A 377 -8.69 -15.79 25.16
N VAL A 378 -8.85 -14.49 25.32
CA VAL A 378 -7.89 -13.62 26.03
C VAL A 378 -7.82 -13.94 27.53
N GLU A 379 -8.96 -14.24 28.15
CA GLU A 379 -9.05 -14.66 29.56
C GLU A 379 -8.46 -16.07 29.76
N TRP A 380 -8.79 -17.02 28.88
CA TRP A 380 -8.17 -18.35 28.82
C TRP A 380 -6.65 -18.25 28.68
N PHE A 381 -6.17 -17.54 27.66
CA PHE A 381 -4.75 -17.33 27.39
C PHE A 381 -4.03 -16.67 28.58
N GLY A 382 -4.66 -15.68 29.20
CA GLY A 382 -4.15 -15.02 30.41
C GLY A 382 -4.07 -15.92 31.65
N SER A 383 -4.71 -17.09 31.64
CA SER A 383 -4.61 -18.10 32.70
C SER A 383 -3.49 -19.13 32.49
N LEU A 384 -2.93 -19.23 31.27
CA LEU A 384 -1.93 -20.24 30.93
C LEU A 384 -0.56 -19.94 31.57
N PRO A 385 0.16 -20.97 32.08
CA PRO A 385 1.51 -20.79 32.63
C PRO A 385 2.50 -20.22 31.61
N GLY A 386 3.01 -19.01 31.88
CA GLY A 386 4.03 -18.33 31.07
C GLY A 386 3.49 -17.39 29.99
N ALA A 387 2.19 -17.42 29.70
CA ALA A 387 1.54 -16.51 28.77
C ALA A 387 1.55 -15.05 29.30
N PRO A 388 1.95 -14.05 28.49
CA PRO A 388 1.88 -12.65 28.92
C PRO A 388 0.44 -12.15 29.03
N SER A 389 0.00 -11.79 30.24
CA SER A 389 -1.36 -11.30 30.51
C SER A 389 -1.80 -10.16 29.57
N LEU A 390 -2.87 -10.37 28.80
CA LEU A 390 -3.47 -9.38 27.91
C LEU A 390 -4.66 -8.67 28.59
N ARG A 391 -5.23 -7.65 27.94
CA ARG A 391 -6.46 -6.98 28.40
C ARG A 391 -7.61 -7.30 27.44
N ALA A 392 -8.62 -8.00 27.94
CA ALA A 392 -9.94 -8.08 27.31
C ALA A 392 -10.68 -6.73 27.44
N LEU A 393 -11.62 -6.46 26.53
CA LEU A 393 -12.52 -5.30 26.65
C LEU A 393 -13.86 -5.69 27.22
N ARG A 394 -14.46 -4.82 28.04
CA ARG A 394 -15.86 -4.96 28.43
C ARG A 394 -16.76 -4.73 27.21
N VAL A 395 -17.59 -5.73 26.91
CA VAL A 395 -18.48 -5.77 25.74
C VAL A 395 -19.88 -6.19 26.19
N LEU A 396 -20.89 -5.41 25.79
CA LEU A 396 -22.30 -5.78 25.83
C LEU A 396 -22.76 -6.12 24.41
N ASP A 397 -22.66 -7.40 24.07
CA ASP A 397 -23.17 -7.97 22.82
C ASP A 397 -24.70 -8.07 22.87
N ARG A 398 -25.37 -7.67 21.77
CA ARG A 398 -26.84 -7.58 21.66
C ARG A 398 -27.39 -8.28 20.41
N GLY A 399 -26.60 -9.18 19.81
CA GLY A 399 -27.00 -9.94 18.63
C GLY A 399 -26.67 -9.18 17.35
N ASP A 400 -27.50 -8.20 16.97
CA ASP A 400 -27.33 -7.43 15.72
C ASP A 400 -26.42 -6.19 15.87
N TYR A 401 -26.07 -5.84 17.11
CA TYR A 401 -25.30 -4.66 17.49
C TYR A 401 -24.62 -4.89 18.85
N GLY A 402 -23.86 -3.91 19.35
CA GLY A 402 -23.51 -3.88 20.76
C GLY A 402 -22.72 -2.65 21.20
N TRP A 403 -22.27 -2.69 22.45
CA TRP A 403 -21.57 -1.61 23.13
C TRP A 403 -20.23 -2.09 23.67
N VAL A 404 -19.20 -1.25 23.59
CA VAL A 404 -17.84 -1.55 24.07
C VAL A 404 -17.37 -0.41 24.97
N GLU A 405 -16.63 -0.73 26.03
CA GLU A 405 -16.00 0.30 26.86
C GLU A 405 -15.08 1.22 26.05
N PHE A 406 -15.00 2.50 26.43
CA PHE A 406 -14.07 3.43 25.81
C PHE A 406 -12.67 3.29 26.40
N VAL A 407 -11.65 3.13 25.54
CA VAL A 407 -10.24 3.00 25.96
C VAL A 407 -9.51 4.31 25.74
N GLU A 408 -8.87 4.84 26.78
CA GLU A 408 -8.01 6.01 26.70
C GLU A 408 -6.54 5.61 26.49
N GLU A 409 -5.83 6.37 25.64
CA GLU A 409 -4.36 6.34 25.57
C GLU A 409 -3.80 6.71 26.96
N ARG A 410 -2.82 5.95 27.45
CA ARG A 410 -2.10 6.27 28.69
C ARG A 410 -0.61 6.00 28.50
N PRO A 411 0.28 6.89 28.95
CA PRO A 411 1.72 6.67 28.85
C PRO A 411 2.18 5.52 29.76
N CYS A 412 3.29 4.89 29.38
CA CYS A 412 4.07 4.04 30.27
C CYS A 412 4.78 4.90 31.32
N SER A 413 4.75 4.47 32.58
CA SER A 413 5.44 5.13 33.70
C SER A 413 6.95 4.88 33.72
N SER A 414 7.42 3.80 33.06
CA SER A 414 8.82 3.39 33.05
C SER A 414 9.19 2.62 31.77
N THR A 415 10.49 2.54 31.46
CA THR A 415 11.00 1.71 30.36
C THR A 415 10.62 0.23 30.51
N ALA A 416 10.51 -0.27 31.75
CA ALA A 416 10.07 -1.64 32.03
C ALA A 416 8.61 -1.87 31.61
N GLU A 417 7.73 -0.88 31.79
CA GLU A 417 6.37 -0.92 31.24
C GLU A 417 6.35 -0.86 29.71
N THR A 418 7.27 -0.14 29.07
CA THR A 418 7.41 -0.15 27.60
C THR A 418 7.88 -1.51 27.08
N HIS A 419 8.85 -2.17 27.73
CA HIS A 419 9.21 -3.56 27.40
C HIS A 419 8.02 -4.52 27.60
N LEU A 420 7.25 -4.36 28.68
CA LEU A 420 6.06 -5.16 28.95
C LEU A 420 4.95 -4.92 27.92
N PHE A 421 4.78 -3.69 27.42
CA PHE A 421 3.88 -3.36 26.32
C PHE A 421 4.21 -4.19 25.07
N TYR A 422 5.46 -4.11 24.58
CA TYR A 422 5.86 -4.83 23.36
C TYR A 422 5.85 -6.35 23.56
N ARG A 423 6.17 -6.85 24.76
CA ARG A 423 6.00 -8.28 25.12
C ARG A 423 4.54 -8.72 25.08
N ARG A 424 3.60 -7.89 25.54
CA ARG A 424 2.17 -8.17 25.39
C ARG A 424 1.71 -8.05 23.94
N GLN A 425 2.29 -7.15 23.16
CA GLN A 425 1.97 -6.98 21.74
C GLN A 425 2.42 -8.20 20.91
N GLY A 426 3.54 -8.82 21.27
CA GLY A 426 3.99 -10.08 20.67
C GLY A 426 3.07 -11.26 21.02
N ALA A 427 2.65 -11.36 22.28
CA ALA A 427 1.69 -12.38 22.72
C ALA A 427 0.31 -12.23 22.03
N LEU A 428 -0.14 -10.99 21.87
CA LEU A 428 -1.33 -10.63 21.10
C LEU A 428 -1.18 -11.02 19.62
N LEU A 429 -0.03 -10.76 19.00
CA LEU A 429 0.27 -11.18 17.62
C LEU A 429 0.20 -12.71 17.45
N ALA A 430 0.62 -13.48 18.47
CA ALA A 430 0.50 -14.95 18.43
C ALA A 430 -0.98 -15.41 18.42
N LEU A 431 -1.85 -14.83 19.26
CA LEU A 431 -3.29 -15.11 19.24
C LEU A 431 -3.97 -14.68 17.92
N LEU A 432 -3.56 -13.57 17.32
CA LEU A 432 -4.15 -13.10 16.07
C LEU A 432 -3.71 -13.93 14.85
N HIS A 433 -2.44 -14.32 14.80
CA HIS A 433 -1.91 -15.20 13.77
C HIS A 433 -2.55 -16.61 13.82
N LEU A 434 -2.79 -17.11 15.03
CA LEU A 434 -3.57 -18.34 15.27
C LEU A 434 -4.94 -18.26 14.58
N LEU A 435 -5.67 -17.17 14.84
CA LEU A 435 -7.07 -16.98 14.46
C LEU A 435 -7.27 -16.48 13.01
N ASP A 436 -6.28 -16.58 12.11
CA ASP A 436 -6.35 -16.05 10.73
C ASP A 436 -6.74 -14.54 10.68
N GLY A 437 -6.37 -13.77 11.70
CA GLY A 437 -6.65 -12.33 11.79
C GLY A 437 -5.90 -11.51 10.73
N THR A 438 -6.50 -10.42 10.30
CA THR A 438 -5.99 -9.52 9.25
C THR A 438 -6.54 -8.10 9.45
N ASP A 439 -6.01 -7.11 8.74
CA ASP A 439 -6.57 -5.73 8.69
C ASP A 439 -6.47 -4.93 10.01
N LEU A 440 -5.59 -5.32 10.95
CA LEU A 440 -5.44 -4.68 12.26
C LEU A 440 -4.33 -3.63 12.25
N HIS A 441 -4.69 -2.41 11.85
CA HIS A 441 -3.81 -1.27 11.59
C HIS A 441 -3.68 -0.30 12.79
N GLN A 442 -3.01 0.84 12.58
CA GLN A 442 -2.76 1.92 13.56
C GLN A 442 -4.01 2.51 14.24
N GLU A 443 -5.21 2.30 13.69
CA GLU A 443 -6.50 2.72 14.24
C GLU A 443 -7.17 1.65 15.12
N ASN A 444 -6.81 0.37 14.95
CA ASN A 444 -7.43 -0.74 15.67
C ASN A 444 -6.78 -1.01 17.05
N LEU A 445 -5.68 -0.32 17.38
CA LEU A 445 -4.90 -0.52 18.60
C LEU A 445 -4.74 0.79 19.41
N ILE A 446 -4.95 0.71 20.73
CA ILE A 446 -4.70 1.81 21.67
C ILE A 446 -3.68 1.39 22.74
N ALA A 447 -2.71 2.26 23.01
CA ALA A 447 -1.68 2.07 24.03
C ALA A 447 -2.15 2.58 25.39
N CYS A 448 -2.51 1.66 26.29
CA CYS A 448 -3.16 1.96 27.56
C CYS A 448 -2.23 1.70 28.76
N GLY A 449 -1.07 2.36 28.79
CA GLY A 449 0.05 2.05 29.69
C GLY A 449 0.80 0.81 29.17
N PRO A 450 1.20 -0.16 30.01
CA PRO A 450 1.85 -1.39 29.57
C PRO A 450 0.91 -2.38 28.84
N HIS A 451 -0.24 -1.94 28.30
CA HIS A 451 -1.23 -2.77 27.63
C HIS A 451 -1.47 -2.28 26.19
N PRO A 452 -1.12 -3.08 25.16
CA PRO A 452 -1.67 -2.94 23.83
C PRO A 452 -3.11 -3.47 23.83
N VAL A 453 -4.08 -2.62 23.47
CA VAL A 453 -5.51 -2.94 23.55
C VAL A 453 -6.13 -2.83 22.18
N LEU A 454 -6.65 -3.94 21.64
CA LEU A 454 -7.43 -3.91 20.40
C LEU A 454 -8.81 -3.34 20.68
N VAL A 455 -9.22 -2.35 19.89
CA VAL A 455 -10.61 -1.85 19.88
C VAL A 455 -11.45 -2.50 18.79
N ASP A 456 -10.85 -3.25 17.86
CA ASP A 456 -11.56 -4.06 16.87
C ASP A 456 -10.93 -5.42 16.59
N VAL A 457 -11.80 -6.37 16.26
CA VAL A 457 -11.50 -7.78 15.92
C VAL A 457 -12.56 -8.35 14.96
N GLU A 458 -13.19 -7.53 14.10
CA GLU A 458 -14.23 -8.01 13.19
C GLU A 458 -13.70 -8.92 12.06
N THR A 459 -12.39 -8.95 11.82
CA THR A 459 -11.69 -9.63 10.71
C THR A 459 -10.97 -10.93 11.12
N LEU A 460 -11.47 -11.63 12.15
CA LEU A 460 -10.95 -12.95 12.56
C LEU A 460 -11.43 -14.07 11.59
N PHE A 461 -10.70 -15.19 11.58
CA PHE A 461 -10.91 -16.38 10.73
C PHE A 461 -10.95 -16.09 9.21
N HIS A 462 -10.41 -14.95 8.80
CA HIS A 462 -10.64 -14.36 7.48
C HIS A 462 -10.22 -15.31 6.35
N PRO A 463 -11.06 -15.52 5.31
CA PRO A 463 -10.76 -16.47 4.23
C PRO A 463 -9.48 -16.09 3.45
N PRO A 464 -8.78 -17.07 2.87
CA PRO A 464 -7.70 -16.81 1.94
C PRO A 464 -8.27 -16.13 0.68
N LEU A 465 -7.65 -15.01 0.28
CA LEU A 465 -7.99 -14.28 -0.95
C LEU A 465 -7.07 -14.72 -2.11
N SER A 466 -7.28 -14.22 -3.33
CA SER A 466 -6.47 -14.55 -4.52
C SER A 466 -4.94 -14.52 -4.33
N GLN A 467 -4.40 -13.74 -3.39
CA GLN A 467 -2.96 -13.75 -3.04
C GLN A 467 -2.47 -15.11 -2.51
N ALA A 468 -3.29 -15.83 -1.74
CA ALA A 468 -3.02 -17.20 -1.29
C ALA A 468 -2.98 -18.22 -2.44
N HIS A 469 -3.46 -17.85 -3.64
CA HIS A 469 -3.38 -18.66 -4.85
C HIS A 469 -2.18 -18.29 -5.73
N SER A 470 -1.27 -17.44 -5.25
CA SER A 470 -0.03 -17.12 -5.95
C SER A 470 0.79 -18.37 -6.28
N THR A 471 1.40 -18.39 -7.46
CA THR A 471 2.39 -19.41 -7.85
C THR A 471 3.76 -19.18 -7.19
N ASP A 472 3.95 -18.05 -6.51
CA ASP A 472 5.14 -17.73 -5.73
C ASP A 472 5.04 -18.33 -4.32
N PRO A 473 5.94 -19.26 -3.92
CA PRO A 473 5.90 -19.87 -2.61
C PRO A 473 6.18 -18.87 -1.48
N ALA A 474 7.03 -17.85 -1.70
CA ALA A 474 7.34 -16.85 -0.70
C ALA A 474 6.21 -15.82 -0.53
N ALA A 475 5.46 -15.52 -1.60
CA ALA A 475 4.28 -14.66 -1.50
C ALA A 475 3.16 -15.30 -0.67
N ARG A 476 2.92 -16.61 -0.83
CA ARG A 476 1.97 -17.34 0.03
C ARG A 476 2.47 -17.44 1.45
N ALA A 477 3.73 -17.82 1.67
CA ALA A 477 4.31 -17.86 3.03
C ALA A 477 4.16 -16.51 3.76
N LEU A 478 4.42 -15.38 3.10
CA LEU A 478 4.21 -14.06 3.68
C LEU A 478 2.72 -13.76 3.95
N HIS A 479 1.81 -14.22 3.08
CA HIS A 479 0.35 -14.09 3.28
C HIS A 479 -0.19 -14.97 4.40
N ASP A 480 0.37 -16.16 4.62
CA ASP A 480 -0.08 -17.09 5.67
C ASP A 480 0.57 -16.79 7.04
N SER A 481 1.64 -15.99 7.04
CA SER A 481 2.42 -15.58 8.22
C SER A 481 1.76 -14.53 9.12
N VAL A 482 2.40 -14.29 10.27
CA VAL A 482 2.19 -13.13 11.16
C VAL A 482 2.13 -11.76 10.46
N HIS A 483 2.71 -11.59 9.27
CA HIS A 483 2.72 -10.31 8.55
C HIS A 483 1.32 -9.88 8.07
N ARG A 484 0.45 -10.84 7.69
CA ARG A 484 -0.92 -10.57 7.23
C ARG A 484 -1.80 -9.90 8.29
N VAL A 485 -1.47 -10.07 9.59
CA VAL A 485 -2.27 -9.55 10.70
C VAL A 485 -2.44 -8.03 10.66
N GLY A 486 -1.47 -7.28 10.13
CA GLY A 486 -1.47 -5.80 10.08
C GLY A 486 -0.77 -5.11 11.26
N LEU A 487 -0.49 -5.84 12.35
CA LEU A 487 0.26 -5.28 13.48
C LEU A 487 1.72 -4.98 13.12
N LEU A 488 2.36 -5.84 12.32
CA LEU A 488 3.75 -5.68 11.87
C LEU A 488 3.86 -4.59 10.78
N PRO A 489 5.02 -3.91 10.65
CA PRO A 489 5.25 -2.83 9.69
C PRO A 489 4.76 -3.10 8.27
N GLN A 490 3.91 -2.21 7.76
CA GLN A 490 3.36 -2.27 6.40
C GLN A 490 3.41 -0.87 5.79
N LEU A 491 4.28 -0.72 4.77
CA LEU A 491 4.47 0.56 4.09
C LEU A 491 3.39 0.79 3.01
N LEU A 492 2.55 1.78 3.24
CA LEU A 492 1.81 2.44 2.17
C LEU A 492 2.80 3.28 1.36
N VAL A 493 2.98 2.94 0.08
CA VAL A 493 3.92 3.62 -0.83
C VAL A 493 3.14 4.46 -1.84
N GLY A 494 3.63 5.67 -2.11
CA GLY A 494 3.20 6.54 -3.19
C GLY A 494 4.41 7.16 -3.90
N ASP A 495 4.17 7.98 -4.92
CA ASP A 495 5.17 8.34 -5.93
C ASP A 495 6.46 8.97 -5.37
N SER A 496 6.39 9.68 -4.24
CA SER A 496 7.50 10.40 -3.62
C SER A 496 7.87 9.96 -2.20
N ALA A 497 6.97 9.26 -1.51
CA ALA A 497 7.07 8.95 -0.08
C ALA A 497 6.50 7.57 0.27
N ALA A 498 6.88 7.04 1.43
CA ALA A 498 6.23 5.90 2.05
C ALA A 498 5.92 6.20 3.52
N LEU A 499 4.84 5.58 4.02
CA LEU A 499 4.37 5.71 5.40
C LEU A 499 3.95 4.34 5.92
N ASP A 500 4.42 3.98 7.12
CA ASP A 500 3.95 2.79 7.81
C ASP A 500 2.54 3.02 8.37
N VAL A 501 1.60 2.13 8.05
CA VAL A 501 0.20 2.16 8.55
C VAL A 501 -0.10 1.08 9.59
N SER A 502 0.90 0.25 9.93
CA SER A 502 0.78 -0.83 10.90
C SER A 502 0.49 -0.36 12.32
N ALA A 503 -0.03 -1.26 13.16
CA ALA A 503 -0.26 -0.97 14.57
C ALA A 503 1.04 -0.76 15.38
N ILE A 504 2.21 -1.24 14.92
CA ILE A 504 3.51 -1.09 15.61
C ILE A 504 4.26 0.17 15.17
N GLY A 505 4.45 0.38 13.87
CA GLY A 505 5.30 1.47 13.34
C GLY A 505 4.51 2.70 12.86
N GLY A 506 3.23 2.54 12.54
CA GLY A 506 2.32 3.62 12.18
C GLY A 506 1.94 4.54 13.35
N GLY A 507 1.04 5.49 13.10
CA GLY A 507 0.62 6.50 14.07
C GLY A 507 1.60 7.66 14.23
N ARG A 508 2.48 7.89 13.25
CA ARG A 508 3.36 9.07 13.18
C ARG A 508 2.70 10.18 12.36
N ALA A 509 2.72 11.41 12.88
CA ALA A 509 2.29 12.56 12.09
C ALA A 509 3.22 12.75 10.87
N ALA A 510 2.64 12.66 9.67
CA ALA A 510 3.37 12.58 8.41
C ALA A 510 2.55 13.13 7.23
N ALA A 511 3.22 13.43 6.12
CA ALA A 511 2.54 13.62 4.84
C ALA A 511 2.07 12.26 4.31
N SER A 512 0.83 12.23 3.81
CA SER A 512 0.27 11.07 3.11
C SER A 512 1.05 10.81 1.82
N PRO A 513 1.48 9.56 1.57
CA PRO A 513 2.02 9.14 0.26
C PRO A 513 1.03 9.32 -0.88
N ILE A 514 -0.28 9.25 -0.59
CA ILE A 514 -1.37 9.44 -1.54
C ILE A 514 -1.84 10.90 -1.49
N GLU A 515 -1.92 11.56 -2.64
CA GLU A 515 -2.51 12.90 -2.75
C GLU A 515 -4.05 12.86 -2.79
N THR A 516 -4.67 13.71 -1.97
CA THR A 516 -6.13 13.85 -1.89
C THR A 516 -6.61 15.15 -2.54
N ALA A 517 -7.92 15.22 -2.80
CA ALA A 517 -8.60 16.45 -3.21
C ALA A 517 -8.56 17.51 -2.09
N ASP A 518 -8.00 18.69 -2.37
CA ASP A 518 -7.95 19.85 -1.48
C ASP A 518 -8.30 21.15 -2.25
N TRP A 519 -8.48 22.27 -1.55
CA TRP A 519 -9.07 23.49 -2.08
C TRP A 519 -8.13 24.69 -1.94
N ALA A 520 -7.51 25.09 -3.04
CA ALA A 520 -6.79 26.36 -3.12
C ALA A 520 -7.78 27.52 -3.20
N ASP A 521 -7.39 28.66 -2.65
CA ASP A 521 -8.16 29.90 -2.56
C ASP A 521 -9.58 29.73 -1.96
N ALA A 522 -9.73 28.85 -0.97
CA ALA A 522 -10.96 28.72 -0.20
C ALA A 522 -11.45 30.09 0.33
N GLY A 523 -12.76 30.30 0.29
CA GLY A 523 -13.39 31.58 0.65
C GLY A 523 -13.38 32.66 -0.44
N ARG A 524 -12.92 32.36 -1.67
CA ARG A 524 -12.79 33.34 -2.78
C ARG A 524 -13.44 32.87 -4.07
N ASP A 525 -13.78 33.80 -4.96
CA ASP A 525 -14.26 33.50 -6.32
C ASP A 525 -13.21 32.77 -7.20
N THR A 526 -11.95 32.71 -6.78
CA THR A 526 -10.86 31.96 -7.41
C THR A 526 -10.69 30.52 -6.90
N MET A 527 -11.50 30.09 -5.92
CA MET A 527 -11.43 28.76 -5.27
C MET A 527 -11.37 27.63 -6.31
N ARG A 528 -10.42 26.70 -6.17
CA ARG A 528 -10.20 25.60 -7.13
C ARG A 528 -9.74 24.31 -6.44
N LEU A 529 -10.09 23.19 -7.05
CA LEU A 529 -9.54 21.89 -6.71
C LEU A 529 -8.02 21.89 -6.98
N VAL A 530 -7.25 21.37 -6.03
CA VAL A 530 -5.85 21.00 -6.17
C VAL A 530 -5.65 19.58 -5.60
N ARG A 531 -4.57 18.91 -6.00
CA ARG A 531 -4.07 17.74 -5.28
C ARG A 531 -3.01 18.18 -4.29
N ARG A 532 -3.02 17.56 -3.11
CA ARG A 532 -1.98 17.68 -2.07
C ARG A 532 -1.94 16.38 -1.27
N SER A 533 -0.76 15.97 -0.81
CA SER A 533 -0.65 15.04 0.32
C SER A 533 -1.47 15.53 1.51
N ALA A 534 -2.46 14.75 1.94
CA ALA A 534 -3.09 14.92 3.26
C ALA A 534 -2.03 14.82 4.37
N ARG A 535 -2.37 15.19 5.61
CA ARG A 535 -1.54 14.89 6.78
C ARG A 535 -2.19 13.84 7.65
N PHE A 536 -1.48 12.75 7.90
CA PHE A 536 -1.78 11.87 9.01
C PHE A 536 -1.44 12.60 10.31
N THR A 537 -2.30 12.47 11.31
CA THR A 537 -2.03 12.89 12.70
C THR A 537 -1.27 11.80 13.44
N GLU A 538 -0.83 12.06 14.67
CA GLU A 538 -0.43 10.96 15.55
C GLU A 538 -1.65 10.10 15.91
N SER A 539 -1.44 8.78 16.08
CA SER A 539 -2.45 7.85 16.59
C SER A 539 -2.10 7.39 18.01
N ALA A 540 -3.09 6.82 18.71
CA ALA A 540 -3.00 6.33 20.07
C ALA A 540 -2.33 4.94 20.20
N ASN A 541 -1.88 4.34 19.10
CA ASN A 541 -1.35 2.97 19.04
C ASN A 541 0.05 2.80 19.67
N ARG A 542 0.87 3.86 19.71
CA ARG A 542 2.27 3.78 20.15
C ARG A 542 2.43 4.17 21.63
N PRO A 543 3.13 3.36 22.45
CA PRO A 543 3.34 3.67 23.86
C PRO A 543 4.26 4.89 24.02
N ARG A 544 3.86 5.84 24.86
CA ARG A 544 4.67 7.01 25.20
C ARG A 544 5.35 6.84 26.55
N LEU A 545 6.62 7.21 26.65
CA LEU A 545 7.37 7.32 27.91
C LEU A 545 7.74 8.79 28.13
N GLN A 546 7.34 9.37 29.26
CA GLN A 546 7.55 10.80 29.56
C GLN A 546 7.06 11.76 28.45
N GLY A 547 5.99 11.36 27.73
CA GLY A 547 5.40 12.11 26.60
C GLY A 547 6.01 11.79 25.23
N VAL A 548 7.18 11.15 25.17
CA VAL A 548 7.86 10.79 23.92
C VAL A 548 7.37 9.41 23.43
N PRO A 549 6.88 9.26 22.18
CA PRO A 549 6.57 7.95 21.60
C PRO A 549 7.80 7.05 21.51
N ALA A 550 7.72 5.82 22.03
CA ALA A 550 8.80 4.86 21.98
C ALA A 550 9.13 4.45 20.53
N ASP A 551 10.42 4.44 20.18
CA ASP A 551 10.90 3.88 18.91
C ASP A 551 10.69 2.35 18.92
N PRO A 552 9.83 1.79 18.04
CA PRO A 552 9.54 0.36 18.06
C PRO A 552 10.75 -0.53 17.77
N SER A 553 11.73 -0.05 16.98
CA SER A 553 12.90 -0.84 16.57
C SER A 553 13.71 -1.32 17.78
N ALA A 554 13.77 -0.50 18.85
CA ALA A 554 14.46 -0.78 20.10
C ALA A 554 13.80 -1.87 20.96
N TYR A 555 12.59 -2.31 20.65
CA TYR A 555 11.83 -3.30 21.43
C TYR A 555 11.56 -4.61 20.68
N THR A 556 12.20 -4.81 19.52
CA THR A 556 12.09 -6.01 18.67
C THR A 556 12.28 -7.32 19.45
N ASP A 557 13.22 -7.38 20.39
CA ASP A 557 13.43 -8.59 21.21
C ASP A 557 12.34 -8.82 22.26
N SER A 558 11.75 -7.75 22.83
CA SER A 558 10.59 -7.89 23.73
C SER A 558 9.36 -8.37 22.96
N LEU A 559 9.14 -7.87 21.73
CA LEU A 559 8.12 -8.35 20.80
C LEU A 559 8.31 -9.85 20.49
N CYS A 560 9.53 -10.27 20.18
CA CYS A 560 9.86 -11.67 19.90
C CYS A 560 9.75 -12.57 21.13
N GLU A 561 10.15 -12.11 22.32
CA GLU A 561 9.94 -12.83 23.59
C GLU A 561 8.43 -13.05 23.85
N GLY A 562 7.64 -11.99 23.65
CA GLY A 562 6.19 -12.02 23.78
C GLY A 562 5.53 -13.03 22.86
N PHE A 563 5.85 -12.96 21.56
CA PHE A 563 5.35 -13.87 20.55
C PHE A 563 5.75 -15.32 20.86
N ARG A 564 7.01 -15.56 21.22
CA ARG A 564 7.51 -16.89 21.56
C ARG A 564 6.79 -17.48 22.76
N ALA A 565 6.58 -16.71 23.83
CA ALA A 565 5.85 -17.13 25.02
C ALA A 565 4.38 -17.45 24.69
N GLY A 566 3.71 -16.59 23.92
CA GLY A 566 2.32 -16.79 23.51
C GLY A 566 2.13 -18.01 22.62
N TYR A 567 2.90 -18.11 21.53
CA TYR A 567 2.86 -19.24 20.60
C TYR A 567 3.11 -20.58 21.32
N THR A 568 4.12 -20.64 22.20
CA THR A 568 4.44 -21.87 22.95
C THR A 568 3.27 -22.25 23.86
N SER A 569 2.71 -21.30 24.61
CA SER A 569 1.53 -21.53 25.48
C SER A 569 0.31 -22.05 24.68
N ILE A 570 0.09 -21.51 23.48
CA ILE A 570 -1.00 -21.95 22.59
C ILE A 570 -0.74 -23.38 22.07
N SER A 571 0.49 -23.69 21.64
CA SER A 571 0.85 -25.03 21.15
C SER A 571 0.75 -26.09 22.26
N ASP A 572 1.20 -25.78 23.47
CA ASP A 572 1.17 -26.69 24.63
C ASP A 572 -0.27 -27.03 25.08
N TYR A 573 -1.20 -26.05 25.06
CA TYR A 573 -2.58 -26.20 25.53
C TYR A 573 -3.62 -26.32 24.38
N ARG A 574 -3.16 -26.62 23.15
CA ARG A 574 -3.99 -26.65 21.93
C ARG A 574 -5.22 -27.57 21.99
N ASP A 575 -5.18 -28.61 22.83
CA ASP A 575 -6.31 -29.56 22.97
C ASP A 575 -7.54 -28.92 23.66
N GLU A 576 -7.37 -27.79 24.35
CA GLU A 576 -8.47 -26.97 24.89
C GLU A 576 -9.11 -26.03 23.84
N LEU A 577 -8.41 -25.78 22.73
CA LEU A 577 -8.89 -24.98 21.62
C LEU A 577 -9.67 -25.81 20.59
N LEU A 578 -9.29 -27.08 20.41
CA LEU A 578 -9.70 -27.92 19.29
C LEU A 578 -10.97 -28.76 19.53
N GLY A 579 -11.69 -29.04 18.45
CA GLY A 579 -12.80 -30.00 18.46
C GLY A 579 -14.08 -29.50 19.14
N ARG A 580 -15.09 -30.38 19.22
CA ARG A 580 -16.52 -30.06 19.46
C ARG A 580 -16.88 -29.34 20.78
N ARG A 581 -15.92 -29.08 21.66
CA ARG A 581 -16.06 -28.32 22.91
C ARG A 581 -14.85 -27.42 23.20
N GLY A 582 -13.88 -27.34 22.28
CA GLY A 582 -12.76 -26.43 22.38
C GLY A 582 -13.16 -25.03 21.94
N LEU A 583 -12.50 -24.01 22.50
CA LEU A 583 -12.91 -22.60 22.44
C LEU A 583 -13.01 -22.03 21.01
N LEU A 584 -12.41 -22.67 20.01
CA LEU A 584 -12.55 -22.27 18.60
C LEU A 584 -13.94 -22.61 18.03
N THR A 585 -14.63 -23.62 18.57
CA THR A 585 -15.97 -24.02 18.09
C THR A 585 -17.02 -22.93 18.38
N ASP A 586 -16.86 -22.14 19.43
CA ASP A 586 -17.83 -21.10 19.81
C ASP A 586 -17.96 -20.01 18.72
N PHE A 587 -16.87 -19.74 17.99
CA PHE A 587 -16.85 -18.82 16.86
C PHE A 587 -17.59 -19.33 15.61
N ALA A 588 -18.00 -20.60 15.55
CA ALA A 588 -18.47 -21.23 14.31
C ALA A 588 -19.69 -20.54 13.66
N GLN A 589 -20.47 -19.76 14.41
CA GLN A 589 -21.64 -19.02 13.91
C GLN A 589 -21.54 -17.49 14.04
N ASP A 590 -20.39 -16.96 14.46
CA ASP A 590 -20.18 -15.51 14.56
C ASP A 590 -20.08 -14.88 13.17
N GLU A 591 -20.67 -13.70 12.98
CA GLU A 591 -20.46 -12.88 11.77
C GLU A 591 -19.08 -12.22 11.83
N VAL A 592 -18.22 -12.48 10.83
CA VAL A 592 -16.91 -11.86 10.66
C VAL A 592 -16.80 -11.20 9.28
N ARG A 593 -16.09 -10.07 9.23
CA ARG A 593 -15.88 -9.25 8.03
C ARG A 593 -14.80 -9.85 7.13
N VAL A 594 -15.10 -9.85 5.83
CA VAL A 594 -14.17 -10.14 4.73
C VAL A 594 -13.84 -8.84 4.02
N VAL A 595 -12.56 -8.59 3.77
CA VAL A 595 -12.02 -7.38 3.15
C VAL A 595 -11.40 -7.76 1.79
N PRO A 596 -12.19 -7.88 0.72
CA PRO A 596 -11.71 -8.35 -0.59
C PRO A 596 -10.90 -7.29 -1.35
N ARG A 597 -10.94 -6.03 -0.91
CA ARG A 597 -10.23 -4.88 -1.48
C ARG A 597 -9.97 -3.86 -0.37
N PRO A 598 -8.83 -3.15 -0.35
CA PRO A 598 -8.56 -2.12 0.67
C PRO A 598 -9.60 -0.99 0.66
N THR A 599 -10.03 -0.53 1.84
CA THR A 599 -10.99 0.60 2.01
C THR A 599 -10.62 1.82 1.18
N TRP A 600 -9.33 2.16 1.05
CA TRP A 600 -8.89 3.36 0.34
C TRP A 600 -9.30 3.37 -1.14
N THR A 601 -9.39 2.21 -1.80
CA THR A 601 -9.82 2.14 -3.20
C THR A 601 -11.31 2.53 -3.33
N TYR A 602 -12.14 2.09 -2.38
CA TYR A 602 -13.55 2.48 -2.31
C TYR A 602 -13.73 3.96 -1.96
N THR A 603 -12.96 4.51 -1.01
CA THR A 603 -13.10 5.92 -0.59
C THR A 603 -12.59 6.89 -1.67
N THR A 604 -11.51 6.56 -2.37
CA THR A 604 -11.08 7.30 -3.58
C THR A 604 -12.16 7.26 -4.66
N LEU A 605 -12.76 6.09 -4.93
CA LEU A 605 -13.82 5.96 -5.94
C LEU A 605 -15.10 6.74 -5.53
N LEU A 606 -15.49 6.74 -4.25
CA LEU A 606 -16.56 7.58 -3.71
C LEU A 606 -16.26 9.07 -3.94
N ASP A 607 -15.06 9.56 -3.57
CA ASP A 607 -14.67 10.95 -3.77
C ASP A 607 -14.68 11.33 -5.26
N GLU A 608 -13.98 10.61 -6.13
CA GLU A 608 -13.92 10.98 -7.56
C GLU A 608 -15.28 10.86 -8.27
N SER A 609 -16.17 9.98 -7.79
CA SER A 609 -17.54 9.88 -8.29
C SER A 609 -18.40 11.14 -8.06
N THR A 610 -17.91 12.16 -7.34
CA THR A 610 -18.58 13.48 -7.20
C THR A 610 -18.16 14.51 -8.25
N HIS A 611 -17.47 14.10 -9.32
CA HIS A 611 -17.16 15.00 -10.44
C HIS A 611 -18.45 15.64 -11.03
N PRO A 612 -18.48 16.94 -11.35
CA PRO A 612 -19.74 17.65 -11.59
C PRO A 612 -20.59 17.14 -12.75
N ASP A 613 -19.97 16.53 -13.77
CA ASP A 613 -20.71 15.95 -14.90
C ASP A 613 -21.43 14.66 -14.48
N LEU A 614 -20.77 13.80 -13.69
CA LEU A 614 -21.35 12.62 -13.03
C LEU A 614 -22.47 12.99 -12.04
N MET A 615 -22.53 14.26 -11.61
CA MET A 615 -23.61 14.79 -10.78
C MET A 615 -24.88 15.15 -11.58
N ARG A 616 -24.83 15.08 -12.91
CA ARG A 616 -25.94 15.34 -13.84
C ARG A 616 -26.64 14.06 -14.30
N ASP A 617 -25.89 13.05 -14.70
CA ASP A 617 -26.41 11.79 -15.24
C ASP A 617 -25.91 10.59 -14.43
N ALA A 618 -26.85 9.81 -13.90
CA ALA A 618 -26.55 8.64 -13.09
C ALA A 618 -25.95 7.47 -13.90
N ALA A 619 -26.19 7.40 -15.22
CA ALA A 619 -25.56 6.42 -16.09
C ALA A 619 -24.06 6.68 -16.24
N GLU A 620 -23.63 7.94 -16.36
CA GLU A 620 -22.21 8.30 -16.37
C GLU A 620 -21.54 7.94 -15.04
N ARG A 621 -22.18 8.27 -13.90
CA ARG A 621 -21.66 7.87 -12.58
C ARG A 621 -21.57 6.34 -12.43
N HIS A 622 -22.55 5.58 -12.93
CA HIS A 622 -22.51 4.12 -12.89
C HIS A 622 -21.38 3.53 -13.76
N GLN A 623 -21.04 4.15 -14.90
CA GLN A 623 -19.88 3.74 -15.71
C GLN A 623 -18.56 3.95 -14.96
N VAL A 624 -18.41 5.05 -14.21
CA VAL A 624 -17.21 5.30 -13.38
C VAL A 624 -17.12 4.30 -12.22
N LEU A 625 -18.22 3.99 -11.53
CA LEU A 625 -18.22 2.94 -10.50
C LEU A 625 -17.95 1.54 -11.10
N SER A 626 -18.32 1.30 -12.36
CA SER A 626 -18.04 0.05 -13.08
C SER A 626 -16.56 -0.21 -13.36
N LEU A 627 -15.65 0.72 -13.07
CA LEU A 627 -14.19 0.48 -13.12
C LEU A 627 -13.72 -0.60 -12.14
N LEU A 628 -14.52 -0.97 -11.14
CA LEU A 628 -14.25 -2.13 -10.28
C LEU A 628 -14.25 -3.46 -11.03
N ARG A 629 -14.98 -3.54 -12.16
CA ARG A 629 -15.01 -4.68 -13.08
C ARG A 629 -13.79 -4.75 -14.01
N THR A 630 -12.79 -3.87 -13.85
CA THR A 630 -11.55 -3.87 -14.64
C THR A 630 -10.32 -3.95 -13.73
N PRO A 631 -9.15 -4.38 -14.26
CA PRO A 631 -7.89 -4.35 -13.49
C PRO A 631 -7.40 -2.96 -13.10
N THR A 632 -8.05 -1.88 -13.56
CA THR A 632 -7.64 -0.48 -13.35
C THR A 632 -7.62 -0.07 -11.88
N LEU A 633 -8.46 -0.68 -11.04
CA LEU A 633 -8.51 -0.46 -9.59
C LEU A 633 -7.92 -1.64 -8.79
N GLY A 634 -6.97 -2.36 -9.41
CA GLY A 634 -6.41 -3.61 -8.90
C GLY A 634 -7.31 -4.81 -9.20
N VAL A 635 -6.67 -5.97 -9.39
CA VAL A 635 -7.36 -7.25 -9.63
C VAL A 635 -8.25 -7.59 -8.41
N PRO A 636 -9.55 -7.86 -8.59
CA PRO A 636 -10.44 -8.22 -7.48
C PRO A 636 -9.95 -9.50 -6.78
N ALA A 637 -9.84 -9.48 -5.46
CA ALA A 637 -9.29 -10.61 -4.70
C ALA A 637 -10.31 -11.76 -4.51
N LEU A 638 -11.56 -11.53 -4.89
CA LEU A 638 -12.61 -12.50 -5.21
C LEU A 638 -13.40 -11.93 -6.40
N PRO A 639 -13.54 -12.63 -7.54
CA PRO A 639 -14.34 -12.16 -8.68
C PRO A 639 -15.83 -12.42 -8.46
N GLY A 640 -16.70 -11.58 -9.02
CA GLY A 640 -18.16 -11.69 -8.89
C GLY A 640 -18.75 -10.92 -7.72
N LEU A 641 -17.93 -10.15 -6.99
CA LEU A 641 -18.40 -9.22 -5.95
C LEU A 641 -18.85 -7.86 -6.50
N GLU A 642 -18.48 -7.54 -7.75
CA GLU A 642 -18.41 -6.16 -8.24
C GLU A 642 -19.78 -5.49 -8.35
N ASP A 643 -20.86 -6.27 -8.54
CA ASP A 643 -22.23 -5.76 -8.54
C ASP A 643 -22.66 -5.26 -7.14
N GLU A 644 -22.28 -5.97 -6.08
CA GLU A 644 -22.53 -5.56 -4.68
C GLU A 644 -21.63 -4.37 -4.31
N GLU A 645 -20.35 -4.38 -4.73
CA GLU A 645 -19.44 -3.25 -4.54
C GLU A 645 -20.07 -1.97 -5.13
N ILE A 646 -20.61 -2.05 -6.36
CA ILE A 646 -21.24 -0.92 -7.04
C ILE A 646 -22.56 -0.49 -6.36
N GLU A 647 -23.35 -1.41 -5.80
CA GLU A 647 -24.60 -1.08 -5.11
C GLU A 647 -24.36 -0.34 -3.78
N GLU A 648 -23.44 -0.80 -2.93
CA GLU A 648 -23.11 -0.12 -1.67
C GLU A 648 -22.45 1.26 -1.93
N LEU A 649 -21.61 1.39 -2.97
CA LEU A 649 -21.07 2.68 -3.43
C LEU A 649 -22.15 3.63 -3.98
N TRP A 650 -23.26 3.09 -4.49
CA TRP A 650 -24.44 3.88 -4.88
C TRP A 650 -25.26 4.37 -3.70
N ALA A 651 -25.24 3.67 -2.56
CA ALA A 651 -25.78 4.15 -1.29
C ALA A 651 -24.88 5.24 -0.65
N GLY A 652 -23.59 5.28 -1.00
CA GLY A 652 -22.60 6.19 -0.43
C GLY A 652 -21.85 5.62 0.78
N ASP A 653 -21.81 4.29 0.86
CA ASP A 653 -21.12 3.48 1.86
C ASP A 653 -19.90 2.78 1.25
N VAL A 654 -19.01 2.29 2.12
CA VAL A 654 -17.92 1.37 1.76
C VAL A 654 -18.51 -0.05 1.73
N PRO A 655 -18.32 -0.84 0.67
CA PRO A 655 -18.82 -2.21 0.59
C PRO A 655 -18.35 -3.08 1.76
N VAL A 656 -19.24 -3.96 2.25
CA VAL A 656 -18.91 -4.89 3.34
C VAL A 656 -19.29 -6.32 2.98
N PHE A 657 -18.34 -7.23 3.08
CA PHE A 657 -18.56 -8.66 2.86
C PHE A 657 -18.35 -9.42 4.16
N LEU A 658 -19.07 -10.53 4.31
CA LEU A 658 -19.36 -11.15 5.60
C LEU A 658 -19.39 -12.66 5.46
N THR A 659 -18.84 -13.37 6.44
CA THR A 659 -18.86 -14.84 6.49
C THR A 659 -19.02 -15.33 7.93
N ARG A 660 -19.07 -16.65 8.11
CA ARG A 660 -19.04 -17.33 9.42
C ARG A 660 -17.86 -18.30 9.44
N PRO A 661 -17.06 -18.36 10.52
CA PRO A 661 -15.95 -19.31 10.63
C PRO A 661 -16.36 -20.76 10.36
N GLY A 662 -17.57 -21.18 10.73
CA GLY A 662 -18.09 -22.53 10.48
C GLY A 662 -18.64 -22.80 9.07
N SER A 663 -18.57 -21.85 8.13
CA SER A 663 -19.06 -22.03 6.75
C SER A 663 -18.05 -21.57 5.68
N THR A 664 -18.41 -21.78 4.42
CA THR A 664 -17.79 -21.18 3.21
C THR A 664 -18.67 -20.07 2.60
N ASP A 665 -19.89 -19.87 3.11
CA ASP A 665 -20.83 -18.88 2.57
C ASP A 665 -20.30 -17.46 2.75
N LEU A 666 -20.55 -16.61 1.75
CA LEU A 666 -20.25 -15.18 1.77
C LEU A 666 -21.54 -14.39 1.50
N TRP A 667 -21.77 -13.31 2.22
CA TRP A 667 -22.84 -12.35 1.95
C TRP A 667 -22.32 -10.91 1.94
N SER A 668 -22.98 -10.04 1.19
CA SER A 668 -22.72 -8.60 1.14
C SER A 668 -23.47 -7.83 2.24
N GLY A 669 -23.26 -6.52 2.33
CA GLY A 669 -23.99 -5.63 3.23
C GLY A 669 -25.50 -5.54 2.96
N THR A 670 -25.94 -5.92 1.75
CA THR A 670 -27.36 -6.05 1.36
C THR A 670 -27.99 -7.36 1.85
N GLY A 671 -27.18 -8.33 2.28
CA GLY A 671 -27.60 -9.68 2.64
C GLY A 671 -27.74 -10.65 1.46
N ARG A 672 -27.34 -10.27 0.23
CA ARG A 672 -27.32 -11.23 -0.89
C ARG A 672 -26.16 -12.21 -0.70
N ALA A 673 -26.46 -13.50 -0.82
CA ALA A 673 -25.45 -14.56 -0.86
C ALA A 673 -24.63 -14.45 -2.16
N VAL A 674 -23.31 -14.47 -2.04
CA VAL A 674 -22.38 -14.27 -3.16
C VAL A 674 -21.65 -15.59 -3.48
N PRO A 675 -21.59 -16.05 -4.75
CA PRO A 675 -20.92 -17.30 -5.09
C PRO A 675 -19.41 -17.25 -4.84
N VAL A 676 -18.90 -18.16 -4.00
CA VAL A 676 -17.47 -18.37 -3.76
C VAL A 676 -17.09 -19.81 -4.13
N ALA A 677 -15.85 -20.02 -4.54
CA ALA A 677 -15.34 -21.37 -4.82
C ALA A 677 -15.32 -22.23 -3.54
N PRO A 678 -15.69 -23.52 -3.61
CA PRO A 678 -15.69 -24.40 -2.44
C PRO A 678 -14.26 -24.63 -1.91
N GLY A 679 -14.10 -24.57 -0.58
CA GLY A 679 -12.82 -24.71 0.10
C GLY A 679 -12.98 -24.97 1.62
N PRO A 680 -11.90 -24.93 2.40
CA PRO A 680 -11.97 -25.10 3.86
C PRO A 680 -12.51 -23.84 4.55
N THR A 681 -13.44 -24.05 5.49
CA THR A 681 -14.05 -22.99 6.30
C THR A 681 -13.01 -22.23 7.15
N GLY A 682 -13.36 -21.04 7.64
CA GLY A 682 -12.50 -20.25 8.53
C GLY A 682 -11.96 -21.05 9.72
N LEU A 683 -12.87 -21.70 10.43
CA LEU A 683 -12.59 -22.56 11.58
C LEU A 683 -11.73 -23.76 11.19
N ALA A 684 -12.01 -24.43 10.08
CA ALA A 684 -11.26 -25.62 9.66
C ALA A 684 -9.77 -25.31 9.40
N ARG A 685 -9.47 -24.18 8.75
CA ARG A 685 -8.07 -23.73 8.54
C ARG A 685 -7.39 -23.34 9.85
N VAL A 686 -8.09 -22.63 10.74
CA VAL A 686 -7.53 -22.25 12.04
C VAL A 686 -7.25 -23.50 12.88
N GLU A 687 -8.16 -24.48 12.94
CA GLU A 687 -7.88 -25.76 13.60
C GLU A 687 -6.72 -26.52 12.94
N GLU A 688 -6.56 -26.47 11.62
CA GLU A 688 -5.42 -27.08 10.91
C GLU A 688 -4.10 -26.38 11.29
N LYS A 689 -4.07 -25.05 11.32
CA LYS A 689 -2.93 -24.26 11.80
C LYS A 689 -2.58 -24.63 13.24
N VAL A 690 -3.56 -24.66 14.15
CA VAL A 690 -3.39 -25.04 15.56
C VAL A 690 -2.76 -26.43 15.70
N ARG A 691 -3.14 -27.40 14.85
CA ARG A 691 -2.55 -28.76 14.82
C ARG A 691 -1.13 -28.80 14.25
N ALA A 692 -0.78 -27.85 13.38
CA ALA A 692 0.53 -27.73 12.75
C ALA A 692 1.54 -26.88 13.57
N MET A 693 1.11 -26.22 14.66
CA MET A 693 1.97 -25.34 15.45
C MET A 693 3.13 -26.08 16.11
N ASP A 694 4.36 -25.86 15.63
CA ASP A 694 5.56 -26.50 16.12
C ASP A 694 6.73 -25.51 16.35
N THR A 695 7.93 -26.03 16.64
CA THR A 695 9.12 -25.20 16.88
C THR A 695 9.73 -24.63 15.59
N VAL A 696 9.48 -25.22 14.44
CA VAL A 696 10.00 -24.77 13.13
C VAL A 696 9.18 -23.60 12.62
N ASP A 697 7.85 -23.72 12.58
CA ASP A 697 6.97 -22.59 12.21
C ASP A 697 7.16 -21.42 13.18
N ARG A 698 7.19 -21.67 14.50
CA ARG A 698 7.48 -20.60 15.48
C ARG A 698 8.79 -19.84 15.20
N GLN A 699 9.82 -20.52 14.69
CA GLN A 699 11.08 -19.88 14.30
C GLN A 699 10.97 -19.13 12.97
N ASP A 700 10.14 -19.61 12.04
CA ASP A 700 9.84 -18.95 10.78
C ASP A 700 9.06 -17.64 11.00
N GLN A 701 7.98 -17.70 11.78
CA GLN A 701 7.23 -16.54 12.21
C GLN A 701 8.10 -15.54 13.01
N GLU A 702 8.99 -16.01 13.90
CA GLU A 702 9.93 -15.13 14.63
C GLU A 702 10.94 -14.45 13.69
N ARG A 703 11.41 -15.13 12.63
CA ARG A 703 12.24 -14.51 11.59
C ARG A 703 11.47 -13.45 10.80
N ILE A 704 10.21 -13.70 10.46
CA ILE A 704 9.34 -12.74 9.75
C ILE A 704 9.09 -11.49 10.63
N ILE A 705 8.85 -11.64 11.94
CA ILE A 705 8.76 -10.51 12.88
C ILE A 705 10.03 -9.66 12.84
N ARG A 706 11.20 -10.29 12.99
CA ARG A 706 12.49 -9.57 13.02
C ARG A 706 12.78 -8.84 11.72
N ALA A 707 12.47 -9.46 10.59
CA ALA A 707 12.63 -8.84 9.27
C ALA A 707 11.66 -7.67 9.06
N ALA A 708 10.37 -7.82 9.39
CA ALA A 708 9.39 -6.72 9.30
C ALA A 708 9.79 -5.51 10.17
N MET A 709 10.30 -5.75 11.38
CA MET A 709 10.72 -4.69 12.30
C MET A 709 11.85 -3.80 11.76
N VAL A 710 12.64 -4.26 10.78
CA VAL A 710 13.66 -3.44 10.10
C VAL A 710 13.04 -2.18 9.47
N SER A 711 11.82 -2.28 8.95
CA SER A 711 11.06 -1.16 8.35
C SER A 711 10.74 -0.02 9.34
N THR A 712 10.78 -0.26 10.65
CA THR A 712 10.57 0.80 11.67
C THR A 712 11.79 1.69 11.88
N SER A 713 12.98 1.26 11.43
CA SER A 713 14.23 1.93 11.71
C SER A 713 14.36 3.27 10.99
N SER A 714 14.65 4.35 11.72
CA SER A 714 14.98 5.66 11.14
C SER A 714 16.47 5.83 10.79
N LYS A 715 17.24 4.74 10.73
CA LYS A 715 18.69 4.77 10.47
C LYS A 715 18.97 4.87 8.96
N PRO A 716 19.95 5.69 8.50
CA PRO A 716 20.33 5.75 7.09
C PRO A 716 20.82 4.38 6.58
N PRO A 717 20.34 3.90 5.41
CA PRO A 717 20.53 2.50 5.01
C PRO A 717 21.97 2.11 4.62
N HIS A 718 22.79 3.07 4.18
CA HIS A 718 24.17 2.83 3.73
C HIS A 718 25.25 3.23 4.74
N ARG A 719 24.87 3.60 5.97
CA ARG A 719 25.81 3.95 7.03
C ARG A 719 26.00 2.78 7.97
N ALA A 720 27.22 2.22 7.97
CA ALA A 720 27.67 1.24 8.95
C ALA A 720 27.68 1.85 10.36
N GLU A 721 26.55 1.75 11.07
CA GLU A 721 26.44 2.14 12.47
C GLU A 721 27.01 1.07 13.40
N GLY A 722 27.93 1.48 14.27
CA GLY A 722 28.49 0.64 15.32
C GLY A 722 29.87 1.12 15.72
N GLY A 723 30.33 0.72 16.90
CA GLY A 723 31.76 0.75 17.20
C GLY A 723 32.45 -0.25 16.26
N ALA A 724 33.43 0.21 15.48
CA ALA A 724 34.22 -0.65 14.60
C ALA A 724 34.75 -1.87 15.36
N ARG A 725 34.61 -3.08 14.81
CA ARG A 725 34.85 -4.32 15.57
C ARG A 725 36.28 -4.32 16.13
N ALA A 726 36.43 -4.78 17.37
CA ALA A 726 37.74 -4.91 18.00
C ALA A 726 38.65 -5.84 17.16
N ARG A 727 39.89 -5.41 16.89
CA ARG A 727 40.88 -6.20 16.17
C ARG A 727 41.27 -7.44 16.99
N THR A 728 40.64 -8.57 16.71
CA THR A 728 41.15 -9.87 17.18
C THR A 728 42.35 -10.27 16.33
N ALA A 729 43.41 -10.77 16.98
CA ALA A 729 44.59 -11.30 16.29
C ALA A 729 44.28 -12.66 15.65
N ALA A 730 43.55 -12.64 14.53
CA ALA A 730 43.36 -13.80 13.69
C ALA A 730 44.62 -14.07 12.85
N THR A 731 44.99 -15.34 12.71
CA THR A 731 45.95 -15.80 11.70
C THR A 731 45.34 -15.69 10.30
N ALA A 732 46.14 -16.02 9.27
CA ALA A 732 45.58 -16.32 7.97
C ALA A 732 44.51 -17.42 8.10
N PRO A 733 43.30 -17.24 7.54
CA PRO A 733 42.32 -18.31 7.42
C PRO A 733 42.71 -19.22 6.25
N GLU A 734 42.64 -20.53 6.44
CA GLU A 734 42.84 -21.48 5.34
C GLU A 734 41.62 -21.45 4.39
N PRO A 735 41.79 -21.64 3.07
CA PRO A 735 40.68 -21.60 2.10
C PRO A 735 39.53 -22.55 2.43
N GLU A 736 39.82 -23.71 3.02
CA GLU A 736 38.83 -24.70 3.48
C GLU A 736 37.96 -24.17 4.63
N GLN A 737 38.48 -23.30 5.49
CA GLN A 737 37.71 -22.69 6.58
C GLN A 737 36.71 -21.67 6.02
N LEU A 738 37.17 -20.83 5.08
CA LEU A 738 36.32 -19.88 4.36
C LEU A 738 35.25 -20.61 3.53
N LEU A 739 35.60 -21.73 2.89
CA LEU A 739 34.64 -22.62 2.21
C LEU A 739 33.63 -23.23 3.18
N SER A 740 34.04 -23.58 4.40
CA SER A 740 33.14 -24.12 5.42
C SER A 740 32.15 -23.07 5.92
N ALA A 741 32.60 -21.83 6.15
CA ALA A 741 31.71 -20.72 6.50
C ALA A 741 30.73 -20.40 5.36
N ALA A 742 31.20 -20.36 4.11
CA ALA A 742 30.34 -20.18 2.94
C ALA A 742 29.33 -21.32 2.76
N ARG A 743 29.70 -22.58 3.04
CA ARG A 743 28.75 -23.72 3.07
C ARG A 743 27.68 -23.54 4.13
N SER A 744 28.03 -23.06 5.32
CA SER A 744 27.06 -22.75 6.38
C SER A 744 26.04 -21.70 5.93
N VAL A 745 26.50 -20.64 5.26
CA VAL A 745 25.62 -19.62 4.64
C VAL A 745 24.76 -20.20 3.51
N GLY A 746 25.32 -21.08 2.68
CA GLY A 746 24.58 -21.79 1.62
C GLY A 746 23.48 -22.70 2.17
N ASP A 747 23.77 -23.47 3.22
CA ASP A 747 22.80 -24.34 3.89
C ASP A 747 21.73 -23.52 4.63
N GLN A 748 22.09 -22.37 5.22
CA GLN A 748 21.14 -21.41 5.77
C GLN A 748 20.19 -20.88 4.68
N LEU A 749 20.70 -20.47 3.50
CA LEU A 749 19.85 -20.04 2.38
C LEU A 749 18.94 -21.15 1.88
N VAL A 750 19.44 -22.38 1.72
CA VAL A 750 18.65 -23.57 1.33
C VAL A 750 17.53 -23.88 2.33
N SER A 751 17.76 -23.60 3.62
CA SER A 751 16.78 -23.76 4.72
C SER A 751 15.81 -22.58 4.89
N LEU A 752 16.15 -21.38 4.39
CA LEU A 752 15.26 -20.20 4.38
C LEU A 752 14.35 -20.16 3.12
N ALA A 753 14.49 -21.13 2.22
CA ALA A 753 13.87 -21.12 0.90
C ALA A 753 12.48 -21.77 0.92
N TYR A 754 11.45 -21.01 0.55
CA TYR A 754 10.10 -21.54 0.37
C TYR A 754 10.01 -22.20 -1.01
N ARG A 755 9.55 -23.45 -1.06
CA ARG A 755 9.46 -24.27 -2.29
C ARG A 755 8.02 -24.62 -2.63
N HIS A 756 7.68 -24.67 -3.92
CA HIS A 756 6.41 -25.23 -4.39
C HIS A 756 6.48 -25.61 -5.87
N LYS A 757 6.28 -26.90 -6.17
CA LYS A 757 6.58 -27.47 -7.50
C LYS A 757 8.04 -27.12 -7.85
N GLU A 758 8.33 -26.86 -9.12
CA GLU A 758 9.67 -26.52 -9.64
C GLU A 758 10.08 -25.05 -9.38
N ARG A 759 9.48 -24.37 -8.39
CA ARG A 759 9.80 -22.98 -8.04
C ARG A 759 10.23 -22.85 -6.58
N THR A 760 11.33 -22.14 -6.39
CA THR A 760 11.84 -21.69 -5.10
C THR A 760 11.87 -20.16 -5.05
N ASN A 761 11.55 -19.57 -3.90
CA ASN A 761 11.76 -18.15 -3.63
C ASN A 761 11.95 -17.92 -2.11
N TRP A 762 12.40 -16.73 -1.72
CA TRP A 762 12.55 -16.32 -0.33
C TRP A 762 11.74 -15.05 -0.03
N ILE A 763 11.49 -14.79 1.25
CA ILE A 763 11.11 -13.47 1.75
C ILE A 763 12.42 -12.71 2.05
N GLY A 764 12.57 -11.50 1.53
CA GLY A 764 13.77 -10.67 1.65
C GLY A 764 13.46 -9.22 2.04
N LEU A 765 14.53 -8.45 2.21
CA LEU A 765 14.46 -7.02 2.54
C LEU A 765 14.92 -6.18 1.35
N GLU A 766 13.98 -5.43 0.79
CA GLU A 766 14.13 -4.51 -0.32
C GLU A 766 14.33 -3.09 0.21
N LEU A 767 15.17 -2.28 -0.44
CA LEU A 767 15.39 -0.88 -0.08
C LEU A 767 14.75 0.05 -1.13
N LEU A 768 13.62 0.65 -0.78
CA LEU A 768 12.84 1.54 -1.64
C LEU A 768 13.42 2.95 -1.65
N GLY A 769 13.85 3.40 -2.84
CA GLY A 769 14.28 4.78 -3.11
C GLY A 769 15.36 5.29 -2.16
N GLU A 770 16.24 4.40 -1.69
CA GLU A 770 17.32 4.64 -0.72
C GLU A 770 16.86 5.24 0.61
N ARG A 771 15.59 5.00 0.98
CA ARG A 771 14.97 5.58 2.19
C ARG A 771 14.24 4.57 3.07
N TYR A 772 13.54 3.58 2.50
CA TYR A 772 12.63 2.73 3.26
C TYR A 772 12.88 1.24 3.02
N TRP A 773 13.12 0.48 4.10
CA TRP A 773 13.17 -0.97 4.02
C TRP A 773 11.75 -1.56 3.91
N ARG A 774 11.51 -2.46 2.95
CA ARG A 774 10.26 -3.21 2.77
C ARG A 774 10.52 -4.71 2.90
N LEU A 775 9.67 -5.40 3.66
CA LEU A 775 9.59 -6.86 3.63
C LEU A 775 8.75 -7.30 2.43
N ALA A 776 9.30 -8.17 1.58
CA ALA A 776 8.61 -8.66 0.39
C ALA A 776 9.12 -10.06 -0.03
N PRO A 777 8.36 -10.82 -0.83
CA PRO A 777 8.93 -11.90 -1.64
C PRO A 777 10.01 -11.32 -2.56
N MET A 778 11.15 -11.97 -2.69
CA MET A 778 12.26 -11.44 -3.49
C MET A 778 11.83 -11.28 -4.96
N ALA A 779 12.18 -10.12 -5.53
CA ALA A 779 12.03 -9.82 -6.96
C ALA A 779 13.15 -10.49 -7.78
N ALA A 780 13.29 -10.14 -9.06
CA ALA A 780 14.28 -10.75 -9.95
C ALA A 780 15.66 -10.07 -9.95
N ASP A 781 15.80 -8.88 -9.35
CA ASP A 781 17.02 -8.08 -9.38
C ASP A 781 18.22 -8.76 -8.69
N LEU A 782 19.43 -8.31 -8.99
CA LEU A 782 20.66 -8.95 -8.50
C LEU A 782 21.00 -8.54 -7.05
N ALA A 783 20.57 -7.37 -6.58
CA ALA A 783 20.90 -6.84 -5.26
C ALA A 783 20.09 -7.46 -4.12
N SER A 784 18.77 -7.51 -4.31
CA SER A 784 17.74 -7.80 -3.31
C SER A 784 16.80 -8.91 -3.77
N GLY A 785 16.91 -9.32 -5.03
CA GLY A 785 16.10 -10.35 -5.67
C GLY A 785 16.77 -11.74 -5.71
N TYR A 786 16.01 -12.75 -6.16
CA TYR A 786 16.37 -14.16 -6.09
C TYR A 786 17.54 -14.56 -7.01
N THR A 787 17.92 -13.72 -7.98
CA THR A 787 19.09 -13.97 -8.84
C THR A 787 20.41 -13.84 -8.07
N GLY A 788 20.46 -13.03 -7.01
CA GLY A 788 21.60 -12.93 -6.09
C GLY A 788 21.90 -14.24 -5.34
N PRO A 789 20.93 -14.80 -4.58
CA PRO A 789 21.03 -16.15 -4.02
C PRO A 789 21.36 -17.23 -5.05
N ALA A 790 20.74 -17.21 -6.24
CA ALA A 790 21.02 -18.18 -7.29
C ALA A 790 22.48 -18.12 -7.78
N LEU A 791 23.05 -16.92 -7.98
CA LEU A 791 24.45 -16.73 -8.36
C LEU A 791 25.41 -17.29 -7.29
N PHE A 792 25.20 -16.95 -6.02
CA PHE A 792 26.04 -17.47 -4.93
C PHE A 792 25.93 -18.99 -4.79
N LEU A 793 24.71 -19.55 -4.84
CA LEU A 793 24.49 -21.00 -4.74
C LEU A 793 25.09 -21.76 -5.94
N ALA A 794 25.09 -21.18 -7.14
CA ALA A 794 25.78 -21.74 -8.31
C ALA A 794 27.31 -21.72 -8.17
N GLN A 795 27.88 -20.62 -7.64
CA GLN A 795 29.31 -20.53 -7.33
C GLN A 795 29.72 -21.55 -6.26
N LEU A 796 28.90 -21.70 -5.21
CA LEU A 796 29.10 -22.70 -4.17
C LEU A 796 28.99 -24.13 -4.73
N ALA A 797 28.04 -24.41 -5.62
CA ALA A 797 27.92 -25.69 -6.31
C ALA A 797 29.19 -26.01 -7.13
N ALA A 798 29.65 -25.07 -7.97
CA ALA A 798 30.83 -25.25 -8.84
C ALA A 798 32.15 -25.43 -8.08
N LEU A 799 32.26 -24.94 -6.84
CA LEU A 799 33.40 -25.21 -5.95
C LEU A 799 33.28 -26.53 -5.17
N THR A 800 32.07 -27.02 -4.91
CA THR A 800 31.84 -28.11 -3.93
C THR A 800 31.30 -29.41 -4.51
N GLY A 801 30.75 -29.40 -5.73
CA GLY A 801 30.06 -30.54 -6.33
C GLY A 801 28.72 -30.91 -5.65
N ALA A 802 28.20 -30.05 -4.77
CA ALA A 802 26.99 -30.35 -3.99
C ALA A 802 25.70 -29.92 -4.72
N GLU A 803 25.03 -30.89 -5.37
CA GLU A 803 23.88 -30.64 -6.24
C GLU A 803 22.73 -29.85 -5.58
N ARG A 804 22.52 -29.98 -4.26
CA ARG A 804 21.47 -29.23 -3.53
C ARG A 804 21.52 -27.71 -3.75
N TYR A 805 22.71 -27.16 -3.97
CA TYR A 805 22.89 -25.74 -4.24
C TYR A 805 22.58 -25.40 -5.71
N ALA A 806 22.97 -26.28 -6.65
CA ALA A 806 22.67 -26.14 -8.08
C ALA A 806 21.16 -26.29 -8.36
N GLU A 807 20.51 -27.27 -7.76
CA GLU A 807 19.05 -27.48 -7.78
C GLU A 807 18.32 -26.23 -7.28
N THR A 808 18.63 -25.76 -6.06
CA THR A 808 18.02 -24.56 -5.47
C THR A 808 18.27 -23.30 -6.34
N ALA A 809 19.43 -23.19 -6.98
CA ALA A 809 19.73 -22.09 -7.91
C ALA A 809 18.88 -22.14 -9.20
N ARG A 810 18.64 -23.33 -9.76
CA ARG A 810 17.77 -23.51 -10.94
C ARG A 810 16.30 -23.25 -10.59
N GLU A 811 15.81 -23.78 -9.47
CA GLU A 811 14.42 -23.56 -8.98
C GLU A 811 14.14 -22.07 -8.72
N ALA A 812 15.14 -21.29 -8.31
CA ALA A 812 15.03 -19.84 -8.13
C ALA A 812 14.91 -19.08 -9.45
N LEU A 813 15.50 -19.59 -10.54
CA LEU A 813 15.47 -18.99 -11.87
C LEU A 813 14.30 -19.48 -12.74
N ALA A 814 13.61 -20.54 -12.34
CA ALA A 814 12.42 -21.08 -13.00
C ALA A 814 11.30 -20.06 -13.37
N PRO A 815 11.00 -18.99 -12.59
CA PRO A 815 9.99 -18.00 -12.98
C PRO A 815 10.47 -16.98 -14.02
N VAL A 816 11.78 -16.90 -14.31
CA VAL A 816 12.37 -15.85 -15.18
C VAL A 816 11.83 -15.85 -16.61
N PRO A 817 11.60 -16.98 -17.32
CA PRO A 817 11.06 -16.94 -18.69
C PRO A 817 9.73 -16.18 -18.78
N GLY A 818 8.78 -16.51 -17.90
CA GLY A 818 7.47 -15.86 -17.86
C GLY A 818 7.52 -14.38 -17.45
N LEU A 819 8.52 -13.98 -16.64
CA LEU A 819 8.79 -12.58 -16.35
C LEU A 819 9.27 -11.83 -17.60
N LEU A 820 10.23 -12.39 -18.35
CA LEU A 820 10.78 -11.74 -19.55
C LEU A 820 9.70 -11.63 -20.65
N ASP A 821 8.86 -12.65 -20.84
CA ASP A 821 7.70 -12.58 -21.74
C ASP A 821 6.68 -11.52 -21.30
N ALA A 822 6.37 -11.46 -20.00
CA ALA A 822 5.42 -10.49 -19.45
C ALA A 822 5.94 -9.04 -19.48
N LEU A 823 7.25 -8.81 -19.54
CA LEU A 823 7.87 -7.50 -19.74
C LEU A 823 7.98 -7.14 -21.22
N HIS A 824 8.18 -8.12 -22.12
CA HIS A 824 8.18 -7.87 -23.57
C HIS A 824 6.85 -7.27 -24.07
N GLY A 825 5.74 -7.65 -23.44
CA GLY A 825 4.41 -7.07 -23.71
C GLY A 825 4.14 -5.71 -23.03
N ARG A 826 5.05 -5.17 -22.21
CA ARG A 826 4.87 -3.94 -21.42
C ARG A 826 6.10 -3.04 -21.51
N VAL A 827 6.28 -2.44 -22.68
CA VAL A 827 7.44 -1.60 -23.01
C VAL A 827 7.56 -0.37 -22.09
N ASP A 828 6.43 0.19 -21.64
CA ASP A 828 6.41 1.38 -20.79
C ASP A 828 7.02 1.13 -19.38
N ASP A 829 6.94 -0.11 -18.87
CA ASP A 829 7.52 -0.51 -17.58
C ASP A 829 9.08 -0.50 -17.62
N LEU A 830 9.69 -0.60 -18.81
CA LEU A 830 11.14 -0.73 -18.97
C LEU A 830 11.89 0.55 -18.58
N THR A 831 11.24 1.72 -18.71
CA THR A 831 11.75 3.02 -18.25
C THR A 831 12.00 3.05 -16.75
N VAL A 832 11.16 2.35 -15.98
CA VAL A 832 11.21 2.29 -14.51
C VAL A 832 12.18 1.20 -14.03
N LEU A 833 12.23 0.08 -14.74
CA LEU A 833 13.11 -1.06 -14.38
C LEU A 833 14.58 -0.83 -14.72
N GLY A 834 14.89 -0.02 -15.72
CA GLY A 834 16.26 0.34 -16.08
C GLY A 834 17.14 -0.81 -16.60
N SER A 835 18.35 -0.45 -17.01
CA SER A 835 19.36 -1.38 -17.52
C SER A 835 20.36 -1.84 -16.47
N GLY A 836 20.29 -1.30 -15.24
CA GLY A 836 21.27 -1.44 -14.17
C GLY A 836 21.77 -2.84 -13.82
N ALA A 837 22.96 -2.87 -13.20
CA ALA A 837 23.65 -4.10 -12.81
C ALA A 837 23.09 -4.77 -11.56
N PHE A 838 22.48 -3.99 -10.67
CA PHE A 838 22.09 -4.46 -9.33
C PHE A 838 20.60 -4.32 -9.07
N ALA A 839 19.98 -3.28 -9.62
CA ALA A 839 18.54 -3.02 -9.57
C ALA A 839 18.01 -2.74 -10.98
N GLY A 840 18.24 -3.67 -11.92
CA GLY A 840 17.82 -3.53 -13.31
C GLY A 840 18.04 -4.78 -14.17
N LEU A 841 17.67 -4.68 -15.45
CA LEU A 841 17.65 -5.81 -16.39
C LEU A 841 19.04 -6.34 -16.79
N GLY A 842 20.09 -5.51 -16.69
CA GLY A 842 21.47 -5.93 -16.93
C GLY A 842 21.94 -6.97 -15.92
N GLY A 843 21.65 -6.75 -14.63
CA GLY A 843 21.96 -7.70 -13.55
C GLY A 843 21.32 -9.07 -13.75
N ILE A 844 20.08 -9.10 -14.23
CA ILE A 844 19.36 -10.33 -14.58
C ILE A 844 20.06 -11.05 -15.73
N ALA A 845 20.45 -10.33 -16.80
CA ALA A 845 21.15 -10.93 -17.93
C ALA A 845 22.54 -11.49 -17.54
N TYR A 846 23.28 -10.80 -16.67
CA TYR A 846 24.54 -11.28 -16.10
C TYR A 846 24.35 -12.54 -15.25
N ALA A 847 23.39 -12.55 -14.33
CA ALA A 847 23.12 -13.70 -13.47
C ALA A 847 22.75 -14.97 -14.26
N LEU A 848 21.92 -14.82 -15.31
CA LEU A 848 21.56 -15.93 -16.20
C LEU A 848 22.78 -16.48 -16.97
N ALA A 849 23.66 -15.59 -17.45
CA ALA A 849 24.88 -16.00 -18.15
C ALA A 849 25.86 -16.74 -17.21
N GLU A 850 26.06 -16.24 -15.99
CA GLU A 850 26.96 -16.83 -15.01
C GLU A 850 26.43 -18.14 -14.43
N VAL A 851 25.17 -18.20 -13.99
CA VAL A 851 24.57 -19.43 -13.44
C VAL A 851 24.47 -20.53 -14.51
N GLY A 852 24.05 -20.16 -15.73
CA GLY A 852 24.02 -21.10 -16.86
C GLY A 852 25.41 -21.65 -17.22
N SER A 853 26.45 -20.80 -17.17
CA SER A 853 27.84 -21.22 -17.37
C SER A 853 28.35 -22.14 -16.24
N LEU A 854 28.20 -21.71 -14.98
CA LEU A 854 28.68 -22.41 -13.79
C LEU A 854 28.04 -23.79 -13.56
N LEU A 855 26.77 -23.94 -13.93
CA LEU A 855 26.02 -25.19 -13.78
C LEU A 855 25.98 -26.05 -15.06
N GLY A 856 26.61 -25.60 -16.15
CA GLY A 856 26.52 -26.25 -17.47
C GLY A 856 25.11 -26.23 -18.08
N ASP A 857 24.23 -25.37 -17.57
CA ASP A 857 22.80 -25.36 -17.87
C ASP A 857 22.50 -24.45 -19.06
N ARG A 858 22.29 -25.08 -20.23
CA ARG A 858 21.95 -24.37 -21.47
C ARG A 858 20.58 -23.70 -21.43
N ALA A 859 19.62 -24.25 -20.69
CA ALA A 859 18.28 -23.68 -20.63
C ALA A 859 18.30 -22.35 -19.87
N VAL A 860 19.06 -22.27 -18.77
CA VAL A 860 19.32 -21.00 -18.05
C VAL A 860 20.16 -20.04 -18.90
N LEU A 861 21.23 -20.53 -19.55
CA LEU A 861 22.14 -19.71 -20.35
C LEU A 861 21.45 -19.03 -21.55
N ASP A 862 20.49 -19.69 -22.21
CA ASP A 862 19.80 -19.12 -23.36
C ASP A 862 18.84 -17.97 -22.99
N LEU A 863 18.35 -17.91 -21.75
CA LEU A 863 17.53 -16.80 -21.23
C LEU A 863 18.29 -15.47 -21.13
N ALA A 864 19.63 -15.51 -21.09
CA ALA A 864 20.46 -14.31 -21.14
C ALA A 864 20.24 -13.51 -22.44
N GLY A 865 19.82 -14.14 -23.55
CA GLY A 865 19.48 -13.47 -24.80
C GLY A 865 18.23 -12.58 -24.72
N PRO A 866 17.05 -13.13 -24.37
CA PRO A 866 15.85 -12.34 -24.07
C PRO A 866 16.10 -11.23 -23.02
N ALA A 867 16.79 -11.54 -21.91
CA ALA A 867 17.14 -10.55 -20.89
C ALA A 867 18.02 -9.42 -21.44
N THR A 868 19.04 -9.74 -22.24
CA THR A 868 19.88 -8.77 -22.96
C THR A 868 19.04 -7.82 -23.81
N ARG A 869 18.08 -8.33 -24.60
CA ARG A 869 17.26 -7.47 -25.47
C ARG A 869 16.36 -6.51 -24.68
N LEU A 870 15.84 -6.94 -23.53
CA LEU A 870 15.07 -6.06 -22.65
C LEU A 870 15.97 -5.02 -21.96
N ALA A 871 17.18 -5.38 -21.52
CA ALA A 871 18.15 -4.41 -20.99
C ALA A 871 18.57 -3.36 -22.04
N CYS A 872 18.76 -3.76 -23.30
CA CYS A 872 19.04 -2.85 -24.43
C CYS A 872 17.85 -1.95 -24.80
N ALA A 873 16.62 -2.35 -24.48
CA ALA A 873 15.42 -1.53 -24.65
C ALA A 873 15.24 -0.57 -23.46
N ALA A 874 15.50 -1.03 -22.23
CA ALA A 874 15.49 -0.19 -21.04
C ALA A 874 16.55 0.92 -21.09
N SER A 875 17.78 0.66 -21.54
CA SER A 875 18.81 1.72 -21.64
C SER A 875 18.49 2.81 -22.67
N ALA A 876 17.59 2.53 -23.61
CA ALA A 876 17.06 3.50 -24.55
C ALA A 876 16.00 4.44 -23.95
N ALA A 877 15.40 4.09 -22.81
CA ALA A 877 14.21 4.72 -22.25
C ALA A 877 14.33 5.19 -20.79
N GLU A 878 15.19 4.54 -19.98
CA GLU A 878 15.48 4.92 -18.59
C GLU A 878 16.01 6.36 -18.47
N ASP A 879 16.09 6.90 -17.25
CA ASP A 879 16.81 8.17 -16.96
C ASP A 879 18.09 7.98 -16.12
N GLY A 880 18.25 6.82 -15.47
CA GLY A 880 19.37 6.55 -14.56
C GLY A 880 20.71 6.37 -15.27
N TYR A 881 21.77 6.94 -14.71
CA TYR A 881 23.15 6.81 -15.23
C TYR A 881 24.08 5.95 -14.36
N GLY A 882 23.70 5.67 -13.10
CA GLY A 882 24.55 4.96 -12.13
C GLY A 882 24.79 3.48 -12.44
N VAL A 883 25.59 2.81 -11.60
CA VAL A 883 25.93 1.38 -11.74
C VAL A 883 24.81 0.48 -11.23
N ARG A 884 24.11 0.87 -10.16
CA ARG A 884 23.08 0.00 -9.56
C ARG A 884 21.80 -0.05 -10.40
N GLY A 885 21.14 1.09 -10.63
CA GLY A 885 19.90 1.14 -11.41
C GLY A 885 20.06 1.47 -12.91
N GLY A 886 21.12 2.16 -13.29
CA GLY A 886 21.18 2.87 -14.59
C GLY A 886 22.19 2.36 -15.62
N ALA A 887 22.41 3.21 -16.64
CA ALA A 887 23.16 2.90 -17.85
C ALA A 887 24.64 2.49 -17.64
N ALA A 888 25.35 3.00 -16.61
CA ALA A 888 26.69 2.49 -16.31
C ALA A 888 26.66 1.04 -15.85
N GLY A 889 25.59 0.62 -15.17
CA GLY A 889 25.33 -0.77 -14.79
C GLY A 889 24.98 -1.64 -15.98
N GLY A 890 24.10 -1.14 -16.87
CA GLY A 890 23.79 -1.79 -18.13
C GLY A 890 25.04 -2.04 -18.97
N LEU A 891 25.91 -1.03 -19.10
CA LEU A 891 27.20 -1.11 -19.80
C LEU A 891 28.04 -2.31 -19.30
N VAL A 892 28.39 -2.36 -18.03
CA VAL A 892 29.27 -3.43 -17.52
C VAL A 892 28.60 -4.81 -17.50
N SER A 893 27.29 -4.86 -17.28
CA SER A 893 26.52 -6.12 -17.32
C SER A 893 26.52 -6.71 -18.72
N LEU A 894 26.24 -5.89 -19.73
CA LEU A 894 26.19 -6.29 -21.13
C LEU A 894 27.60 -6.64 -21.66
N LEU A 895 28.66 -5.99 -21.17
CA LEU A 895 30.04 -6.43 -21.43
C LEU A 895 30.40 -7.77 -20.76
N ALA A 896 29.89 -8.06 -19.56
CA ALA A 896 30.05 -9.37 -18.94
C ALA A 896 29.31 -10.45 -19.75
N VAL A 897 28.03 -10.24 -20.09
CA VAL A 897 27.26 -11.16 -20.95
C VAL A 897 27.91 -11.34 -22.32
N HIS A 898 28.45 -10.27 -22.94
CA HIS A 898 29.16 -10.38 -24.20
C HIS A 898 30.42 -11.27 -24.08
N ARG A 899 31.23 -11.11 -23.03
CA ARG A 899 32.40 -11.95 -22.75
C ARG A 899 32.02 -13.42 -22.54
N THR A 900 30.96 -13.70 -21.77
CA THR A 900 30.53 -15.08 -21.44
C THR A 900 29.80 -15.78 -22.60
N THR A 901 29.13 -15.04 -23.49
CA THR A 901 28.22 -15.62 -24.52
C THR A 901 28.57 -15.32 -25.98
N GLY A 902 29.49 -14.38 -26.25
CA GLY A 902 29.78 -13.89 -27.60
C GLY A 902 28.64 -13.11 -28.29
N ARG A 903 27.51 -12.86 -27.61
CA ARG A 903 26.30 -12.25 -28.20
C ARG A 903 26.55 -10.81 -28.67
N ALA A 904 26.49 -10.58 -29.98
CA ALA A 904 26.59 -9.24 -30.58
C ALA A 904 25.37 -8.32 -30.31
N GLU A 905 24.27 -8.86 -29.76
CA GLU A 905 23.19 -8.07 -29.16
C GLU A 905 23.64 -7.39 -27.85
N ALA A 906 24.49 -8.02 -27.04
CA ALA A 906 25.00 -7.45 -25.79
C ALA A 906 26.03 -6.33 -26.05
N TRP A 907 26.96 -6.51 -27.00
CA TRP A 907 27.93 -5.47 -27.37
C TRP A 907 27.26 -4.15 -27.79
N ARG A 908 26.26 -4.22 -28.69
CA ARG A 908 25.53 -3.01 -29.15
C ARG A 908 24.71 -2.35 -28.04
N GLY A 909 24.27 -3.12 -27.05
CA GLY A 909 23.64 -2.59 -25.84
C GLY A 909 24.64 -1.83 -24.96
N ALA A 910 25.81 -2.42 -24.74
CA ALA A 910 26.92 -1.76 -24.03
C ALA A 910 27.34 -0.47 -24.74
N GLU A 911 27.61 -0.52 -26.05
CA GLU A 911 27.94 0.64 -26.89
C GLU A 911 26.95 1.80 -26.71
N ARG A 912 25.64 1.53 -26.79
CA ARG A 912 24.58 2.52 -26.54
C ARG A 912 24.59 3.08 -25.11
N CYS A 913 24.86 2.26 -24.11
CA CYS A 913 25.00 2.72 -22.73
C CYS A 913 26.21 3.64 -22.55
N ALA A 914 27.34 3.30 -23.19
CA ALA A 914 28.56 4.09 -23.16
C ALA A 914 28.40 5.45 -23.88
N GLU A 915 27.78 5.46 -25.06
CA GLU A 915 27.37 6.69 -25.75
C GLU A 915 26.58 7.60 -24.79
N ARG A 916 25.50 7.05 -24.20
CA ARG A 916 24.60 7.77 -23.30
C ARG A 916 25.34 8.40 -22.11
N ILE A 917 26.09 7.62 -21.33
CA ILE A 917 26.77 8.14 -20.12
C ILE A 917 27.98 9.02 -20.45
N SER A 918 28.56 8.92 -21.65
CA SER A 918 29.70 9.77 -22.05
C SER A 918 29.32 11.23 -22.32
N VAL A 919 28.05 11.50 -22.66
CA VAL A 919 27.52 12.86 -22.91
C VAL A 919 26.60 13.37 -21.80
N ALA A 920 26.22 12.50 -20.85
CA ALA A 920 25.39 12.86 -19.71
C ALA A 920 26.10 13.82 -18.73
N PRO A 921 25.36 14.68 -18.02
CA PRO A 921 25.92 15.43 -16.90
C PRO A 921 26.33 14.46 -15.78
N LEU A 922 27.61 14.48 -15.40
CA LEU A 922 28.13 13.66 -14.31
C LEU A 922 27.47 14.07 -12.96
N PRO A 923 26.99 13.12 -12.12
CA PRO A 923 26.37 13.40 -10.82
C PRO A 923 27.18 14.27 -9.85
N GLU A 924 26.57 14.74 -8.77
CA GLU A 924 27.28 15.41 -7.67
C GLU A 924 27.93 14.43 -6.66
N ALA A 925 27.47 13.17 -6.63
CA ALA A 925 27.99 12.15 -5.73
C ALA A 925 29.23 11.45 -6.32
N GLY A 926 30.35 11.44 -5.58
CA GLY A 926 31.59 10.79 -6.03
C GLY A 926 31.60 9.25 -6.00
N GLY A 927 30.63 8.60 -5.33
CA GLY A 927 30.62 7.16 -5.05
C GLY A 927 30.51 6.22 -6.27
N PHE A 928 30.52 4.91 -6.02
CA PHE A 928 30.51 3.87 -7.06
C PHE A 928 29.11 3.45 -7.51
N ALA A 929 28.17 3.25 -6.59
CA ALA A 929 26.89 2.62 -6.91
C ALA A 929 25.98 3.51 -7.78
N GLU A 930 25.87 4.79 -7.46
CA GLU A 930 25.06 5.78 -8.21
C GLU A 930 25.87 7.03 -8.63
N GLY A 931 27.18 7.05 -8.36
CA GLY A 931 28.03 8.23 -8.48
C GLY A 931 29.02 8.22 -9.65
N VAL A 932 29.84 9.28 -9.67
CA VAL A 932 30.80 9.58 -10.74
C VAL A 932 31.86 8.48 -10.90
N ALA A 933 32.30 7.82 -9.82
CA ALA A 933 33.29 6.75 -9.91
C ALA A 933 32.77 5.55 -10.70
N GLY A 934 31.51 5.17 -10.50
CA GLY A 934 30.89 4.05 -11.21
C GLY A 934 30.76 4.30 -12.72
N ILE A 935 30.38 5.52 -13.11
CA ILE A 935 30.33 5.95 -14.51
C ILE A 935 31.74 5.93 -15.13
N GLY A 936 32.74 6.47 -14.41
CA GLY A 936 34.13 6.48 -14.88
C GLY A 936 34.70 5.09 -15.09
N TRP A 937 34.49 4.20 -14.10
CA TRP A 937 34.86 2.79 -14.17
C TRP A 937 34.24 2.06 -15.36
N ALA A 938 32.92 2.19 -15.56
CA ALA A 938 32.21 1.53 -16.64
C ALA A 938 32.70 1.99 -18.03
N LEU A 939 32.99 3.30 -18.19
CA LEU A 939 33.57 3.87 -19.41
C LEU A 939 34.99 3.38 -19.69
N LEU A 940 35.85 3.27 -18.67
CA LEU A 940 37.21 2.72 -18.83
C LEU A 940 37.18 1.24 -19.20
N ARG A 941 36.29 0.44 -18.59
CA ARG A 941 36.08 -0.96 -18.99
C ARG A 941 35.64 -1.09 -20.44
N PHE A 942 34.78 -0.20 -20.95
CA PHE A 942 34.39 -0.22 -22.35
C PHE A 942 35.55 0.17 -23.28
N ALA A 943 36.35 1.17 -22.91
CA ALA A 943 37.53 1.56 -23.68
C ALA A 943 38.54 0.40 -23.79
N VAL A 944 38.87 -0.25 -22.68
CA VAL A 944 39.76 -1.43 -22.63
C VAL A 944 39.19 -2.62 -23.41
N ALA A 945 37.86 -2.80 -23.44
CA ALA A 945 37.19 -3.81 -24.25
C ALA A 945 37.15 -3.51 -25.76
N GLY A 946 37.65 -2.33 -26.20
CA GLY A 946 37.73 -1.93 -27.61
C GLY A 946 36.80 -0.78 -28.02
N GLY A 947 36.03 -0.19 -27.10
CA GLY A 947 35.11 0.92 -27.37
C GLY A 947 35.79 2.23 -27.80
N GLY A 948 37.07 2.40 -27.50
CA GLY A 948 37.91 3.47 -28.06
C GLY A 948 38.18 4.70 -27.17
N GLU A 949 39.05 5.57 -27.68
CA GLU A 949 39.71 6.67 -26.94
C GLU A 949 38.75 7.67 -26.27
N GLN A 950 37.61 7.97 -26.91
CA GLN A 950 36.63 8.92 -26.38
C GLN A 950 36.10 8.52 -24.99
N TYR A 951 35.82 7.23 -24.79
CA TYR A 951 35.35 6.70 -23.51
C TYR A 951 36.51 6.59 -22.50
N ARG A 952 37.74 6.35 -22.96
CA ARG A 952 38.95 6.37 -22.13
C ARG A 952 39.17 7.74 -21.50
N THR A 953 39.16 8.78 -22.33
CA THR A 953 39.29 10.19 -21.89
C THR A 953 38.12 10.63 -21.00
N ALA A 954 36.87 10.25 -21.31
CA ALA A 954 35.71 10.54 -20.47
C ALA A 954 35.78 9.82 -19.11
N GLY A 955 36.18 8.55 -19.09
CA GLY A 955 36.31 7.74 -17.89
C GLY A 955 37.38 8.24 -16.93
N LEU A 956 38.57 8.60 -17.44
CA LEU A 956 39.63 9.23 -16.63
C LEU A 956 39.17 10.57 -16.04
N ARG A 957 38.46 11.40 -16.82
CA ARG A 957 37.89 12.67 -16.32
C ARG A 957 36.90 12.44 -15.18
N ALA A 958 36.07 11.41 -15.27
CA ALA A 958 35.14 11.05 -14.21
C ALA A 958 35.88 10.56 -12.94
N LEU A 959 36.83 9.63 -13.06
CA LEU A 959 37.58 9.16 -11.88
C LEU A 959 38.37 10.26 -11.17
N ARG A 960 39.03 11.17 -11.91
CA ARG A 960 39.71 12.34 -11.30
C ARG A 960 38.76 13.26 -10.54
N ARG A 961 37.52 13.41 -11.02
CA ARG A 961 36.47 14.16 -10.31
C ARG A 961 36.02 13.43 -9.05
N ALA A 962 35.77 12.12 -9.15
CA ALA A 962 35.34 11.29 -8.02
C ALA A 962 36.35 11.26 -6.87
N ALA A 963 37.66 11.17 -7.17
CA ALA A 963 38.74 11.21 -6.16
C ALA A 963 38.81 12.54 -5.37
N VAL A 964 38.27 13.63 -5.94
CA VAL A 964 38.18 14.95 -5.28
C VAL A 964 36.85 15.13 -4.54
N GLU A 965 35.76 14.54 -5.03
CA GLU A 965 34.39 14.74 -4.50
C GLU A 965 33.96 13.71 -3.44
N VAL A 966 34.70 12.62 -3.24
CA VAL A 966 34.35 11.57 -2.26
C VAL A 966 34.53 12.07 -0.82
N THR A 967 33.42 12.53 -0.23
CA THR A 967 33.37 13.26 1.03
C THR A 967 33.25 12.35 2.25
N GLY A 968 34.20 11.42 2.37
CA GLY A 968 34.35 10.49 3.48
C GLY A 968 33.49 9.22 3.38
N GLY A 969 33.61 8.35 4.38
CA GLY A 969 33.02 7.02 4.38
C GLY A 969 33.91 5.95 3.71
N ARG A 970 33.74 4.69 4.14
CA ARG A 970 34.60 3.55 3.74
C ARG A 970 33.88 2.46 2.94
N ALA A 971 32.60 2.67 2.64
CA ALA A 971 31.76 1.73 1.89
C ALA A 971 32.20 1.62 0.41
N TRP A 972 31.81 0.53 -0.25
CA TRP A 972 31.91 0.42 -1.71
C TRP A 972 30.88 1.32 -2.40
N CYS A 973 29.63 1.35 -1.94
CA CYS A 973 28.55 2.07 -2.62
C CYS A 973 28.77 3.59 -2.73
N GLU A 974 29.06 4.25 -1.61
CA GLU A 974 29.15 5.71 -1.48
C GLU A 974 30.56 6.23 -1.17
N GLY A 975 31.46 5.38 -0.64
CA GLY A 975 32.70 5.80 0.03
C GLY A 975 33.99 5.58 -0.76
N ALA A 976 35.11 5.89 -0.11
CA ALA A 976 36.45 5.86 -0.71
C ALA A 976 36.85 4.48 -1.24
N ALA A 977 36.37 3.38 -0.64
CA ALA A 977 36.68 2.03 -1.09
C ALA A 977 36.13 1.74 -2.50
N GLY A 978 34.95 2.29 -2.84
CA GLY A 978 34.39 2.19 -4.18
C GLY A 978 35.23 2.94 -5.22
N VAL A 979 35.59 4.19 -4.92
CA VAL A 979 36.43 5.02 -5.81
C VAL A 979 37.83 4.40 -6.00
N ALA A 980 38.42 3.86 -4.94
CA ALA A 980 39.68 3.13 -5.00
C ALA A 980 39.55 1.86 -5.85
N LEU A 981 38.47 1.09 -5.71
CA LEU A 981 38.23 -0.11 -6.53
C LEU A 981 38.04 0.23 -8.02
N ALA A 982 37.35 1.34 -8.33
CA ALA A 982 37.19 1.86 -9.69
C ALA A 982 38.53 2.22 -10.38
N ILE A 983 39.49 2.75 -9.61
CA ILE A 983 40.86 3.01 -10.08
C ILE A 983 41.64 1.70 -10.21
N ALA A 984 41.57 0.83 -9.19
CA ALA A 984 42.36 -0.40 -9.11
C ALA A 984 42.03 -1.44 -10.21
N ASP A 985 40.78 -1.52 -10.66
CA ASP A 985 40.33 -2.40 -11.76
C ASP A 985 40.58 -1.79 -13.16
N SER A 986 41.14 -0.58 -13.25
CA SER A 986 41.38 0.13 -14.52
C SER A 986 42.88 0.35 -14.82
N PRO A 987 43.46 -0.34 -15.82
CA PRO A 987 44.85 -0.13 -16.23
C PRO A 987 45.17 1.31 -16.65
N ASP A 988 44.22 2.00 -17.27
CA ASP A 988 44.36 3.41 -17.64
C ASP A 988 44.43 4.34 -16.43
N ALA A 989 43.69 4.03 -15.35
CA ALA A 989 43.70 4.81 -14.13
C ALA A 989 44.92 4.51 -13.25
N LEU A 990 45.45 3.28 -13.30
CA LEU A 990 46.73 2.92 -12.66
C LEU A 990 47.94 3.57 -13.36
N ALA A 991 47.83 3.87 -14.65
CA ALA A 991 48.85 4.59 -15.43
C ALA A 991 48.78 6.13 -15.24
N ASP A 992 47.73 6.64 -14.61
CA ASP A 992 47.58 8.04 -14.23
C ASP A 992 48.25 8.28 -12.86
N PRO A 993 49.31 9.10 -12.75
CA PRO A 993 50.05 9.26 -11.50
C PRO A 993 49.23 9.82 -10.35
N ASP A 994 48.25 10.69 -10.62
CA ASP A 994 47.43 11.33 -9.59
C ASP A 994 46.42 10.32 -9.02
N LEU A 995 45.75 9.56 -9.88
CA LEU A 995 44.82 8.49 -9.48
C LEU A 995 45.53 7.32 -8.79
N SER A 996 46.69 6.92 -9.32
CA SER A 996 47.51 5.82 -8.78
C SER A 996 48.12 6.18 -7.41
N GLY A 997 48.56 7.44 -7.24
CA GLY A 997 48.98 7.96 -5.94
C GLY A 997 47.85 8.03 -4.91
N TRP A 998 46.69 8.57 -5.30
CA TRP A 998 45.48 8.62 -4.46
C TRP A 998 45.01 7.23 -4.04
N LEU A 999 45.04 6.25 -4.95
CA LEU A 999 44.74 4.85 -4.66
C LEU A 999 45.69 4.27 -3.60
N ALA A 1000 47.00 4.52 -3.72
CA ALA A 1000 47.98 3.99 -2.76
C ALA A 1000 47.78 4.58 -1.35
N GLU A 1001 47.50 5.88 -1.24
CA GLU A 1001 47.17 6.57 0.01
C GLU A 1001 45.89 5.99 0.64
N GLN A 1002 44.78 5.99 -0.10
CA GLN A 1002 43.48 5.54 0.41
C GLN A 1002 43.43 4.03 0.70
N ALA A 1003 44.09 3.19 -0.09
CA ALA A 1003 44.22 1.76 0.21
C ALA A 1003 44.99 1.53 1.53
N GLY A 1004 46.02 2.34 1.82
CA GLY A 1004 46.74 2.33 3.09
C GLY A 1004 45.86 2.72 4.27
N GLU A 1005 45.17 3.87 4.20
CA GLU A 1005 44.25 4.32 5.25
C GLU A 1005 43.11 3.32 5.51
N LEU A 1006 42.58 2.70 4.46
CA LEU A 1006 41.53 1.69 4.58
C LEU A 1006 42.05 0.35 5.12
N ALA A 1007 43.26 -0.09 4.75
CA ALA A 1007 43.91 -1.28 5.28
C ALA A 1007 44.16 -1.21 6.79
N ASP A 1008 44.63 -0.04 7.26
CA ASP A 1008 44.91 0.25 8.67
C ASP A 1008 43.76 0.95 9.41
N SER A 1009 42.57 0.99 8.80
CA SER A 1009 41.31 1.27 9.50
C SER A 1009 40.91 0.15 10.47
N ALA A 1010 39.90 0.40 11.31
CA ALA A 1010 39.24 -0.65 12.09
C ALA A 1010 38.10 -1.32 11.27
N PRO A 1011 37.85 -2.64 11.45
CA PRO A 1011 36.80 -3.38 10.72
C PRO A 1011 35.41 -2.76 10.78
N LEU A 1012 34.66 -2.91 9.69
CA LEU A 1012 33.30 -2.40 9.55
C LEU A 1012 32.31 -3.19 10.43
N ALA A 1013 31.17 -2.55 10.72
CA ALA A 1013 30.20 -3.03 11.71
C ALA A 1013 29.38 -4.23 11.20
N ASP A 1014 29.10 -4.26 9.90
CA ASP A 1014 28.47 -5.35 9.16
C ASP A 1014 29.41 -5.97 8.11
N ASP A 1015 28.99 -7.11 7.56
CA ASP A 1015 29.78 -7.96 6.67
C ASP A 1015 29.38 -7.82 5.19
N SER A 1016 28.49 -6.88 4.83
CA SER A 1016 27.90 -6.82 3.49
C SER A 1016 28.87 -6.43 2.37
N LEU A 1017 28.47 -6.71 1.13
CA LEU A 1017 29.19 -6.26 -0.08
C LEU A 1017 28.98 -4.76 -0.35
N CYS A 1018 27.81 -4.20 0.00
CA CYS A 1018 27.45 -2.82 -0.33
C CYS A 1018 28.24 -1.79 0.50
N HIS A 1019 28.20 -1.95 1.82
CA HIS A 1019 28.74 -0.97 2.78
C HIS A 1019 29.45 -1.59 4.00
N GLY A 1020 29.56 -2.93 4.03
CA GLY A 1020 30.25 -3.68 5.06
C GLY A 1020 31.65 -4.16 4.68
N GLU A 1021 32.19 -5.05 5.52
CA GLU A 1021 33.58 -5.50 5.50
C GLU A 1021 33.98 -6.20 4.18
N LEU A 1022 33.08 -6.94 3.54
CA LEU A 1022 33.38 -7.66 2.30
C LEU A 1022 33.52 -6.74 1.08
N GLY A 1023 32.78 -5.62 1.03
CA GLY A 1023 32.98 -4.60 0.00
C GLY A 1023 34.36 -3.94 0.04
N LEU A 1024 34.96 -3.85 1.24
CA LEU A 1024 36.33 -3.38 1.42
C LEU A 1024 37.38 -4.49 1.18
N LEU A 1025 37.08 -5.74 1.54
CA LEU A 1025 37.97 -6.88 1.24
C LEU A 1025 38.13 -7.13 -0.26
N GLU A 1026 37.14 -6.80 -1.08
CA GLU A 1026 37.24 -6.83 -2.55
C GLU A 1026 38.32 -5.87 -3.07
N LEU A 1027 38.43 -4.66 -2.50
CA LEU A 1027 39.53 -3.73 -2.78
C LEU A 1027 40.87 -4.26 -2.26
N LEU A 1028 40.94 -4.64 -0.98
CA LEU A 1028 42.20 -5.06 -0.36
C LEU A 1028 42.78 -6.35 -0.97
N GLY A 1029 41.93 -7.18 -1.59
CA GLY A 1029 42.32 -8.37 -2.33
C GLY A 1029 42.66 -8.12 -3.81
N HIS A 1030 42.49 -6.90 -4.32
CA HIS A 1030 42.65 -6.60 -5.74
C HIS A 1030 44.11 -6.63 -6.18
N GLY A 1031 44.42 -7.38 -7.25
CA GLY A 1031 45.81 -7.65 -7.68
C GLY A 1031 46.63 -6.43 -8.11
N ALA A 1032 46.00 -5.27 -8.31
CA ALA A 1032 46.70 -4.00 -8.56
C ALA A 1032 47.39 -3.43 -7.30
N LEU A 1033 46.92 -3.80 -6.10
CA LEU A 1033 47.56 -3.42 -4.84
C LEU A 1033 48.76 -4.35 -4.59
N THR A 1034 49.87 -4.09 -5.28
CA THR A 1034 51.11 -4.90 -5.30
C THR A 1034 51.92 -4.89 -3.99
N GLY A 1035 51.30 -4.51 -2.88
CA GLY A 1035 51.86 -4.59 -1.53
C GLY A 1035 51.74 -5.99 -0.91
N ASP A 1036 52.08 -6.06 0.37
CA ASP A 1036 51.86 -7.26 1.19
C ASP A 1036 50.35 -7.56 1.30
N ARG A 1037 49.93 -8.81 1.02
CA ARG A 1037 48.53 -9.25 1.17
C ARG A 1037 48.09 -9.38 2.64
N THR A 1038 49.00 -9.25 3.60
CA THR A 1038 48.73 -9.32 5.04
C THR A 1038 47.50 -8.52 5.50
N PRO A 1039 47.19 -7.28 5.04
CA PRO A 1039 45.98 -6.58 5.45
C PRO A 1039 44.70 -7.29 5.01
N TRP A 1040 44.62 -7.78 3.78
CA TRP A 1040 43.49 -8.57 3.27
C TRP A 1040 43.35 -9.89 4.04
N VAL A 1041 44.44 -10.63 4.22
CA VAL A 1041 44.49 -11.88 4.99
C VAL A 1041 44.02 -11.67 6.44
N ARG A 1042 44.55 -10.63 7.12
CA ARG A 1042 44.21 -10.20 8.49
C ARG A 1042 42.73 -9.85 8.63
N ARG A 1043 42.17 -9.13 7.65
CA ARG A 1043 40.77 -8.68 7.67
C ARG A 1043 39.82 -9.84 7.35
N ALA A 1044 40.16 -10.72 6.41
CA ALA A 1044 39.43 -11.96 6.14
C ALA A 1044 39.42 -12.93 7.34
N GLY A 1045 40.56 -13.10 8.03
CA GLY A 1045 40.63 -13.88 9.27
C GLY A 1045 39.81 -13.25 10.42
N THR A 1046 39.77 -11.91 10.50
CA THR A 1046 38.94 -11.19 11.47
C THR A 1046 37.44 -11.36 11.18
N LEU A 1047 37.04 -11.31 9.90
CA LEU A 1047 35.68 -11.56 9.43
C LEU A 1047 35.22 -12.99 9.78
N LEU A 1048 36.01 -14.00 9.39
CA LEU A 1048 35.71 -15.40 9.71
C LEU A 1048 35.56 -15.61 11.22
N ALA A 1049 36.52 -15.13 12.00
CA ALA A 1049 36.47 -15.22 13.45
C ALA A 1049 35.33 -14.41 14.09
N ALA A 1050 34.69 -13.46 13.39
CA ALA A 1050 33.47 -12.82 13.85
C ALA A 1050 32.24 -13.68 13.51
N ALA A 1051 32.13 -14.15 12.27
CA ALA A 1051 31.05 -15.01 11.81
C ALA A 1051 30.92 -16.32 12.62
N ASP A 1052 32.05 -16.95 12.99
CA ASP A 1052 32.08 -18.16 13.81
C ASP A 1052 31.58 -17.96 15.26
N ARG A 1053 31.58 -16.72 15.77
CA ARG A 1053 31.18 -16.39 17.15
C ARG A 1053 29.81 -15.73 17.27
N GLU A 1054 29.41 -14.96 16.27
CA GLU A 1054 28.22 -14.09 16.31
C GLU A 1054 27.23 -14.37 15.16
N GLY A 1055 27.63 -15.16 14.17
CA GLY A 1055 26.94 -15.29 12.89
C GLY A 1055 27.27 -14.15 11.91
N PRO A 1056 26.89 -14.29 10.62
CA PRO A 1056 26.98 -13.21 9.64
C PRO A 1056 26.16 -11.98 10.05
N ARG A 1057 26.77 -10.79 10.02
CA ARG A 1057 26.08 -9.51 10.24
C ARG A 1057 25.68 -8.89 8.91
N CYS A 1058 24.39 -8.87 8.60
CA CYS A 1058 23.91 -8.24 7.36
C CYS A 1058 23.98 -6.71 7.41
N GLY A 1059 24.00 -6.09 6.23
CA GLY A 1059 24.04 -4.63 6.01
C GLY A 1059 22.68 -3.94 6.22
N THR A 1060 21.89 -4.45 7.15
CA THR A 1060 20.53 -4.01 7.52
C THR A 1060 20.53 -3.39 8.92
N PRO A 1061 19.59 -2.50 9.25
CA PRO A 1061 19.37 -2.06 10.63
C PRO A 1061 19.24 -3.25 11.60
N GLY A 1062 20.04 -3.24 12.67
CA GLY A 1062 20.11 -4.35 13.64
C GLY A 1062 20.83 -5.60 13.14
N HIS A 1063 21.47 -5.55 11.96
CA HIS A 1063 22.14 -6.67 11.29
C HIS A 1063 21.25 -7.88 10.98
N VAL A 1064 19.92 -7.68 10.91
CA VAL A 1064 18.93 -8.74 10.72
C VAL A 1064 19.23 -9.55 9.43
N PRO A 1065 19.47 -10.87 9.53
CA PRO A 1065 19.78 -11.70 8.37
C PRO A 1065 18.65 -11.77 7.36
N HIS A 1066 18.98 -11.56 6.08
CA HIS A 1066 18.06 -11.74 4.95
C HIS A 1066 18.83 -12.27 3.72
N PRO A 1067 18.17 -12.80 2.67
CA PRO A 1067 18.87 -13.58 1.64
C PRO A 1067 19.71 -12.78 0.63
N GLY A 1068 19.45 -11.47 0.46
CA GLY A 1068 19.95 -10.67 -0.67
C GLY A 1068 21.47 -10.60 -0.86
N LEU A 1069 21.91 -10.16 -2.03
CA LEU A 1069 23.33 -10.13 -2.40
C LEU A 1069 24.07 -8.89 -1.90
N LEU A 1070 23.54 -7.68 -2.12
CA LEU A 1070 24.29 -6.47 -1.75
C LEU A 1070 24.37 -6.27 -0.24
N THR A 1071 23.30 -6.58 0.50
CA THR A 1071 23.19 -6.31 1.95
C THR A 1071 22.92 -7.56 2.80
N GLY A 1072 22.76 -8.74 2.19
CA GLY A 1072 22.30 -9.96 2.86
C GLY A 1072 23.29 -11.13 2.84
N LEU A 1073 22.77 -12.31 3.17
CA LEU A 1073 23.52 -13.56 3.37
C LEU A 1073 24.22 -14.05 2.09
N SER A 1074 23.58 -14.00 0.92
CA SER A 1074 24.26 -14.45 -0.32
C SER A 1074 25.47 -13.57 -0.66
N GLY A 1075 25.47 -12.29 -0.26
CA GLY A 1075 26.64 -11.41 -0.32
C GLY A 1075 27.78 -11.86 0.59
N VAL A 1076 27.45 -12.21 1.84
CA VAL A 1076 28.45 -12.70 2.80
C VAL A 1076 29.06 -14.03 2.34
N GLY A 1077 28.21 -14.96 1.87
CA GLY A 1077 28.65 -16.22 1.28
C GLY A 1077 29.55 -16.02 0.06
N HIS A 1078 29.15 -15.13 -0.87
CA HIS A 1078 29.95 -14.77 -2.04
C HIS A 1078 31.33 -14.23 -1.64
N GLY A 1079 31.38 -13.25 -0.73
CA GLY A 1079 32.63 -12.65 -0.29
C GLY A 1079 33.56 -13.61 0.46
N LEU A 1080 33.01 -14.57 1.23
CA LEU A 1080 33.78 -15.65 1.85
C LEU A 1080 34.40 -16.60 0.81
N LEU A 1081 33.63 -16.99 -0.22
CA LEU A 1081 34.18 -17.75 -1.35
C LEU A 1081 35.24 -16.94 -2.11
N ARG A 1082 35.04 -15.62 -2.25
CA ARG A 1082 35.99 -14.72 -2.89
C ARG A 1082 37.30 -14.58 -2.11
N ALA A 1083 37.23 -14.58 -0.77
CA ALA A 1083 38.40 -14.57 0.09
C ALA A 1083 39.22 -15.88 -0.02
N GLY A 1084 38.56 -17.03 -0.17
CA GLY A 1084 39.23 -18.33 -0.29
C GLY A 1084 39.74 -18.66 -1.69
N PHE A 1085 39.02 -18.28 -2.74
CA PHE A 1085 39.26 -18.71 -4.12
C PHE A 1085 39.16 -17.56 -5.14
N PRO A 1086 39.96 -16.47 -4.97
CA PRO A 1086 39.84 -15.25 -5.80
C PRO A 1086 40.09 -15.49 -7.30
N ASP A 1087 40.91 -16.47 -7.65
CA ASP A 1087 41.23 -16.83 -9.04
C ASP A 1087 40.17 -17.74 -9.70
N ARG A 1088 39.22 -18.28 -8.92
CA ARG A 1088 38.12 -19.12 -9.42
C ARG A 1088 36.77 -18.41 -9.42
N ILE A 1089 36.50 -17.60 -8.39
CA ILE A 1089 35.22 -16.91 -8.23
C ILE A 1089 35.29 -15.52 -8.86
N GLY A 1090 34.31 -15.21 -9.72
CA GLY A 1090 34.16 -13.88 -10.30
C GLY A 1090 33.79 -12.85 -9.24
N SER A 1091 34.11 -11.58 -9.44
CA SER A 1091 33.68 -10.50 -8.56
C SER A 1091 32.25 -10.10 -8.88
N ALA A 1092 31.31 -10.24 -7.93
CA ALA A 1092 29.96 -9.71 -8.10
C ALA A 1092 29.95 -8.17 -8.15
N LEU A 1093 30.80 -7.49 -7.37
CA LEU A 1093 30.86 -6.03 -7.34
C LEU A 1093 31.42 -5.42 -8.63
N LEU A 1094 32.28 -6.16 -9.34
CA LEU A 1094 32.86 -5.75 -10.63
C LEU A 1094 32.25 -6.49 -11.83
N LEU A 1095 31.19 -7.29 -11.65
CA LEU A 1095 30.59 -8.16 -12.68
C LEU A 1095 31.64 -8.93 -13.50
N ASN A 1096 32.66 -9.47 -12.83
CA ASN A 1096 33.64 -10.33 -13.46
C ASN A 1096 33.07 -11.76 -13.52
N PRO A 1097 33.24 -12.48 -14.64
CA PRO A 1097 32.79 -13.85 -14.75
C PRO A 1097 33.60 -14.76 -13.83
N SER A 1098 33.00 -15.86 -13.40
CA SER A 1098 33.66 -16.90 -12.61
C SER A 1098 34.36 -17.90 -13.53
N ALA A 1099 35.55 -18.38 -13.14
CA ALA A 1099 36.22 -19.44 -13.88
C ALA A 1099 35.52 -20.78 -13.59
N GLY A 1100 34.86 -21.32 -14.62
CA GLY A 1100 34.19 -22.63 -14.53
C GLY A 1100 35.17 -23.74 -14.12
N ALA A 1101 34.63 -24.81 -13.52
CA ALA A 1101 35.41 -26.02 -13.28
C ALA A 1101 35.82 -26.65 -14.62
N ALA A 1102 37.12 -26.80 -14.82
CA ALA A 1102 37.74 -27.43 -15.99
C ALA A 1102 37.92 -28.95 -15.80
#